data_AF-A0A095UR00-F1
#
_entry.id   AF-A0A095UR00-F1
#
_cell.length_a   1.000
_cell.length_b   1.000
_cell.length_c   1.000
_cell.angle_alpha   90.00
_cell.angle_beta   90.00
_cell.angle_gamma   90.00
#
_symmetry.space_group_name_H-M   'P 1'
#
loop_
_entity.id
_entity.type
_entity.pdbx_description
1 polymer ?
#
loop_
_entity_poly.entity_id
_entity_poly.type
_entity_poly.pdbx_seq_one_letter_code
_entity_poly.pdbx_strand_id
1 'polypeptide(L)'
;MLSCGATLKNRFVMAPMTTCAGFHDGSVTSELVEYYRQRAGDAAAVIVECCYVEDNGPAFPGALGIDNDNKIAGLQKIATAIKERGSKAVLQIYHGGRMSEPFLIGGRQPVAPSAVAMPREGMAVPRALSGEEVSEMVDKFGQAVRRAISAGFDGVELHGANTYLIQQFFSPHANRREDEWGGSLEKRTRFPLAVLAVARKMARQYAADGFIIGYRFSPEETEQPGIRFADTLYLLDKLSAQGLDYLHFSMNNTLRSSLNDIDDPRPLIDKYMAEGTDTLKRVPVIGVGGIISGEMARQALEHGYALVAVGRAAIASPDWCRKLLAGQRLAFAIDSRQREALFIPEPLWYFPQVAAMVRDMSLAGGKFAAGEFSEILQDQQGDCRLTVTLSDERITDLSMELPETADVEFTTHFMELRSRIIDANSPYVDAVTGATTQSEAVKQAVARVMMASARQRQKQEGGEDASGYDVVVVGSGGAGLTAAIQASEQGARVLIVEKMPVPGGNTLKASVGMNAAETRFQTVKGIRDSKELFYEETLKGGQGKNNTVLLRAFVEQAPLAIDWLADHGIVLSDITITGGMSIDRTHRPADASAVGGYLVSGLLKNVQQQPSVEIMTESSVTEIHCQSGKVSAVTVQTAQNETLQIPARSVIVATGGFSANPQMVVHYRPELAGFVTTNHAGATGSGIALLQALGAGTVDMGEIQIHPTVEQTTSYLISEAIRGGGAILVSQQGKRFINEMDTRDKVSAKIIGLAEHSAWIIFDQQIREQNKATETYISRGFVISADSPAALADALKMDAAALQETMADYNRVVLKQQPDVFGRTTALRQPLDHGPYYAIRIAPGVHHTMGGVTINTRAEVLDQQQQPLAGVFAAGEVVGGIHGGNRIGGNAVADIVIFGRVAGDSAADYVRRRAREEK
;
A
#
# COMPACT_ATOMS: atom_id res chain seq x y z
N MET A 1 -23.21 12.18 35.10
CA MET A 1 -23.06 10.87 35.76
C MET A 1 -23.99 9.91 35.04
N LEU A 2 -23.50 8.74 34.66
CA LEU A 2 -24.30 7.66 34.06
C LEU A 2 -25.01 6.85 35.15
N SER A 3 -25.98 6.01 34.79
CA SER A 3 -26.79 5.24 35.75
C SER A 3 -25.97 4.21 36.54
N CYS A 4 -24.88 3.69 35.97
CA CYS A 4 -23.90 2.86 36.69
C CYS A 4 -23.05 3.62 37.73
N GLY A 5 -23.14 4.95 37.80
CA GLY A 5 -22.32 5.79 38.69
C GLY A 5 -21.05 6.35 38.06
N ALA A 6 -20.69 5.94 36.83
CA ALA A 6 -19.56 6.50 36.11
C ALA A 6 -19.76 7.99 35.80
N THR A 7 -18.70 8.79 35.97
CA THR A 7 -18.73 10.22 35.65
C THR A 7 -17.89 10.52 34.41
N LEU A 8 -18.51 11.20 33.44
CA LEU A 8 -17.87 11.72 32.24
C LEU A 8 -17.49 13.19 32.46
N LYS A 9 -16.25 13.55 32.13
CA LYS A 9 -15.71 14.90 32.37
C LYS A 9 -16.26 15.98 31.43
N ASN A 10 -16.81 15.58 30.29
CA ASN A 10 -17.45 16.46 29.31
C ASN A 10 -18.43 15.64 28.45
N ARG A 11 -19.05 16.28 27.45
CA ARG A 11 -20.05 15.65 26.57
C ARG A 11 -19.48 15.12 25.25
N PHE A 12 -18.16 15.08 25.10
CA PHE A 12 -17.46 14.67 23.89
C PHE A 12 -16.96 13.22 24.00
N VAL A 13 -17.28 12.40 23.00
CA VAL A 13 -16.91 10.99 22.91
C VAL A 13 -16.20 10.75 21.58
N MET A 14 -15.15 9.94 21.55
CA MET A 14 -14.59 9.46 20.29
C MET A 14 -15.45 8.31 19.76
N ALA A 15 -15.91 8.42 18.51
CA ALA A 15 -16.73 7.41 17.89
C ALA A 15 -15.93 6.13 17.60
N PRO A 16 -16.55 4.94 17.69
CA PRO A 16 -15.93 3.69 17.29
C PRO A 16 -15.78 3.65 15.76
N MET A 17 -14.53 3.65 15.31
CA MET A 17 -14.14 3.60 13.91
C MET A 17 -13.19 2.44 13.70
N THR A 18 -13.63 1.46 12.94
CA THR A 18 -12.78 0.36 12.48
C THR A 18 -11.57 0.90 11.74
N THR A 19 -10.39 0.48 12.19
CA THR A 19 -9.09 0.91 11.66
C THR A 19 -8.50 -0.10 10.67
N CYS A 20 -9.01 -1.34 10.67
CA CYS A 20 -8.48 -2.48 9.92
C CYS A 20 -7.00 -2.79 10.22
N ALA A 21 -6.52 -2.42 11.41
CA ALA A 21 -5.10 -2.48 11.79
C ALA A 21 -4.77 -3.54 12.86
N GLY A 22 -5.68 -4.47 13.12
CA GLY A 22 -5.39 -5.68 13.89
C GLY A 22 -4.51 -6.66 13.10
N PHE A 23 -3.79 -7.53 13.80
CA PHE A 23 -3.15 -8.70 13.17
C PHE A 23 -4.20 -9.64 12.57
N HIS A 24 -3.78 -10.57 11.71
CA HIS A 24 -4.68 -11.50 11.01
C HIS A 24 -5.56 -12.33 11.97
N ASP A 25 -5.06 -12.61 13.18
CA ASP A 25 -5.77 -13.33 14.23
C ASP A 25 -6.65 -12.42 15.09
N GLY A 26 -6.73 -11.12 14.78
CA GLY A 26 -7.42 -10.08 15.55
C GLY A 26 -6.68 -9.58 16.79
N SER A 27 -5.40 -9.90 16.96
CA SER A 27 -4.58 -9.34 18.03
C SER A 27 -4.22 -7.87 17.79
N VAL A 28 -3.99 -7.14 18.89
CA VAL A 28 -3.67 -5.70 18.89
C VAL A 28 -2.24 -5.44 18.41
N THR A 29 -2.09 -4.48 17.49
CA THR A 29 -0.79 -3.94 17.04
C THR A 29 -0.31 -2.78 17.92
N SER A 30 0.99 -2.48 17.91
CA SER A 30 1.53 -1.32 18.64
C SER A 30 1.02 0.01 18.13
N GLU A 31 0.77 0.11 16.82
CA GLU A 31 0.23 1.29 16.15
C GLU A 31 -1.17 1.64 16.66
N LEU A 32 -2.04 0.64 16.85
CA LEU A 32 -3.36 0.80 17.46
C LEU A 32 -3.31 1.39 18.87
N VAL A 33 -2.35 0.95 19.69
CA VAL A 33 -2.19 1.48 21.06
C VAL A 33 -1.87 2.97 21.02
N GLU A 34 -0.98 3.40 20.12
CA GLU A 34 -0.62 4.82 20.00
C GLU A 34 -1.75 5.65 19.37
N TYR A 35 -2.44 5.11 18.36
CA TYR A 35 -3.61 5.74 17.74
C TYR A 35 -4.67 6.16 18.77
N TYR A 36 -5.02 5.24 19.67
CA TYR A 36 -5.97 5.52 20.75
C TYR A 36 -5.38 6.39 21.85
N ARG A 37 -4.07 6.26 22.17
CA ARG A 37 -3.38 7.13 23.12
C ARG A 37 -3.46 8.61 22.72
N GLN A 38 -3.26 8.90 21.44
CA GLN A 38 -3.22 10.28 20.93
C GLN A 38 -4.60 10.94 20.87
N ARG A 39 -5.67 10.14 20.78
CA ARG A 39 -7.07 10.61 20.72
C ARG A 39 -7.77 10.55 22.07
N ALA A 40 -7.07 10.09 23.10
CA ALA A 40 -7.50 10.14 24.48
C ALA A 40 -7.11 11.47 25.15
N GLY A 41 -7.64 11.70 26.35
CA GLY A 41 -7.37 12.88 27.16
C GLY A 41 -8.35 14.02 26.97
N ASP A 42 -8.71 14.38 25.74
CA ASP A 42 -9.76 15.40 25.54
C ASP A 42 -11.16 14.78 25.59
N ALA A 43 -11.35 13.61 24.99
CA ALA A 43 -12.61 12.86 25.04
C ALA A 43 -12.96 12.42 26.46
N ALA A 44 -14.23 12.53 26.85
CA ALA A 44 -14.72 11.93 28.09
C ALA A 44 -14.64 10.41 28.05
N ALA A 45 -14.93 9.82 26.89
CA ALA A 45 -14.76 8.41 26.63
C ALA A 45 -14.23 8.19 25.20
N VAL A 46 -13.41 7.15 25.04
CA VAL A 46 -13.01 6.61 23.74
C VAL A 46 -13.70 5.27 23.59
N ILE A 47 -14.59 5.17 22.60
CA ILE A 47 -15.20 3.89 22.23
C ILE A 47 -14.29 3.28 21.16
N VAL A 48 -13.56 2.23 21.55
CA VAL A 48 -12.66 1.47 20.68
C VAL A 48 -13.49 0.74 19.62
N GLU A 49 -12.90 0.55 18.44
CA GLU A 49 -13.51 -0.15 17.32
C GLU A 49 -14.08 -1.53 17.70
N CYS A 50 -14.98 -2.04 16.86
CA CYS A 50 -15.69 -3.27 17.16
C CYS A 50 -14.77 -4.50 17.17
N CYS A 51 -14.85 -5.27 18.25
CA CYS A 51 -14.15 -6.54 18.43
C CYS A 51 -15.09 -7.73 18.26
N TYR A 52 -14.75 -8.68 17.39
CA TYR A 52 -15.59 -9.84 17.15
C TYR A 52 -15.55 -10.80 18.35
N VAL A 53 -16.72 -11.33 18.72
CA VAL A 53 -16.87 -12.23 19.89
C VAL A 53 -16.63 -13.71 19.57
N GLU A 54 -16.45 -14.03 18.29
CA GLU A 54 -16.18 -15.37 17.76
C GLU A 54 -15.31 -15.26 16.50
N ASP A 55 -14.42 -16.23 16.25
CA ASP A 55 -13.52 -16.30 15.10
C ASP A 55 -14.25 -16.45 13.74
N ASN A 56 -15.54 -16.75 13.76
CA ASN A 56 -16.45 -16.72 12.62
C ASN A 56 -17.24 -15.40 12.49
N GLY A 57 -16.93 -14.42 13.34
CA GLY A 57 -17.59 -13.12 13.41
C GLY A 57 -16.89 -11.89 12.79
N PRO A 58 -15.66 -11.90 12.24
CA PRO A 58 -15.11 -10.69 11.62
C PRO A 58 -15.91 -10.28 10.37
N ALA A 59 -15.99 -8.98 10.11
CA ALA A 59 -16.70 -8.39 8.97
C ALA A 59 -15.83 -7.44 8.12
N PHE A 60 -14.54 -7.39 8.42
CA PHE A 60 -13.55 -6.59 7.71
C PHE A 60 -12.15 -7.18 7.95
N PRO A 61 -11.20 -7.00 7.02
CA PRO A 61 -9.80 -7.33 7.23
C PRO A 61 -9.22 -6.58 8.44
N GLY A 62 -8.34 -7.24 9.20
CA GLY A 62 -7.68 -6.62 10.34
C GLY A 62 -8.63 -6.24 11.50
N ALA A 63 -9.78 -6.90 11.60
CA ALA A 63 -10.69 -6.71 12.72
C ALA A 63 -10.07 -7.17 14.05
N LEU A 64 -10.30 -6.43 15.13
CA LEU A 64 -9.87 -6.86 16.46
C LEU A 64 -10.75 -8.01 16.98
N GLY A 65 -10.15 -8.95 17.70
CA GLY A 65 -10.85 -10.08 18.32
C GLY A 65 -10.98 -9.91 19.83
N ILE A 66 -12.08 -10.43 20.38
CA ILE A 66 -12.27 -10.69 21.82
C ILE A 66 -12.90 -12.07 22.06
N ASP A 67 -12.71 -12.95 21.09
CA ASP A 67 -13.24 -14.31 21.00
C ASP A 67 -12.55 -15.29 21.97
N ASN A 68 -11.29 -15.03 22.35
CA ASN A 68 -10.51 -15.87 23.25
C ASN A 68 -9.60 -15.07 24.21
N ASP A 69 -9.05 -15.75 25.21
CA ASP A 69 -8.32 -15.12 26.33
C ASP A 69 -6.95 -14.57 25.91
N ASN A 70 -6.37 -15.02 24.80
CA ASN A 70 -5.09 -14.50 24.31
C ASN A 70 -5.20 -13.03 23.87
N LYS A 71 -6.42 -12.53 23.61
CA LYS A 71 -6.67 -11.14 23.23
C LYS A 71 -6.56 -10.16 24.40
N ILE A 72 -6.70 -10.63 25.64
CA ILE A 72 -6.76 -9.80 26.84
C ILE A 72 -5.51 -8.92 26.97
N ALA A 73 -4.31 -9.48 26.81
CA ALA A 73 -3.06 -8.74 27.01
C ALA A 73 -2.87 -7.60 25.99
N GLY A 74 -3.27 -7.80 24.74
CA GLY A 74 -3.23 -6.76 23.71
C GLY A 74 -4.26 -5.66 23.97
N LEU A 75 -5.50 -6.06 24.24
CA LEU A 75 -6.61 -5.15 24.57
C LEU A 75 -6.33 -4.34 25.84
N GLN A 76 -5.63 -4.92 26.82
CA GLN A 76 -5.21 -4.22 28.03
C GLN A 76 -4.28 -3.04 27.73
N LYS A 77 -3.40 -3.17 26.73
CA LYS A 77 -2.53 -2.05 26.32
C LYS A 77 -3.34 -0.87 25.80
N ILE A 78 -4.40 -1.13 25.02
CA ILE A 78 -5.31 -0.08 24.53
C ILE A 78 -6.06 0.57 25.70
N ALA A 79 -6.70 -0.23 26.56
CA ALA A 79 -7.43 0.29 27.72
C ALA A 79 -6.54 1.15 28.63
N THR A 80 -5.32 0.67 28.91
CA THR A 80 -4.33 1.39 29.71
C THR A 80 -3.94 2.72 29.05
N ALA A 81 -3.60 2.71 27.76
CA ALA A 81 -3.18 3.90 27.03
C ALA A 81 -4.26 5.01 27.00
N ILE A 82 -5.53 4.63 26.90
CA ILE A 82 -6.67 5.57 26.95
C ILE A 82 -6.83 6.13 28.37
N LYS A 83 -6.80 5.26 29.38
CA LYS A 83 -7.06 5.63 30.79
C LYS A 83 -5.96 6.46 31.40
N GLU A 84 -4.70 6.22 31.02
CA GLU A 84 -3.55 7.04 31.44
C GLU A 84 -3.66 8.49 30.99
N ARG A 85 -4.35 8.76 29.86
CA ARG A 85 -4.66 10.12 29.41
C ARG A 85 -5.90 10.71 30.10
N GLY A 86 -6.62 9.93 30.90
CA GLY A 86 -7.78 10.39 31.68
C GLY A 86 -9.13 10.30 30.96
N SER A 87 -9.22 9.52 29.88
CA SER A 87 -10.50 9.18 29.22
C SER A 87 -11.02 7.84 29.71
N LYS A 88 -12.35 7.63 29.69
CA LYS A 88 -12.93 6.30 29.90
C LYS A 88 -12.70 5.43 28.67
N ALA A 89 -12.27 4.18 28.86
CA ALA A 89 -12.09 3.22 27.78
C ALA A 89 -13.32 2.32 27.65
N VAL A 90 -14.02 2.36 26.51
CA VAL A 90 -15.18 1.51 26.23
C VAL A 90 -14.88 0.65 25.01
N LEU A 91 -15.13 -0.66 25.07
CA LEU A 91 -14.89 -1.57 23.95
C LEU A 91 -16.19 -1.91 23.23
N GLN A 92 -16.29 -1.63 21.93
CA GLN A 92 -17.44 -2.09 21.15
C GLN A 92 -17.29 -3.58 20.83
N ILE A 93 -18.33 -4.39 21.04
CA ILE A 93 -18.31 -5.84 20.78
C ILE A 93 -19.42 -6.25 19.80
N TYR A 94 -19.11 -7.14 18.87
CA TYR A 94 -20.01 -7.49 17.77
C TYR A 94 -19.79 -8.91 17.21
N HIS A 95 -20.68 -9.30 16.28
CA HIS A 95 -20.49 -10.42 15.37
C HIS A 95 -21.03 -10.01 13.99
N GLY A 96 -20.27 -10.23 12.92
CA GLY A 96 -20.59 -9.79 11.55
C GLY A 96 -21.83 -10.45 10.98
N GLY A 97 -22.06 -11.71 11.32
CA GLY A 97 -23.27 -12.44 10.91
C GLY A 97 -23.31 -12.59 9.39
N ARG A 98 -24.43 -12.24 8.74
CA ARG A 98 -24.53 -12.20 7.26
C ARG A 98 -23.63 -11.17 6.55
N MET A 99 -22.93 -10.32 7.30
CA MET A 99 -21.93 -9.38 6.77
C MET A 99 -20.50 -9.92 6.83
N SER A 100 -20.28 -11.09 7.46
CA SER A 100 -19.02 -11.79 7.37
C SER A 100 -18.90 -12.43 5.99
N GLU A 101 -17.72 -12.35 5.37
CA GLU A 101 -17.46 -12.95 4.06
C GLU A 101 -16.54 -14.17 4.21
N PRO A 102 -16.72 -15.24 3.41
CA PRO A 102 -15.96 -16.49 3.57
C PRO A 102 -14.44 -16.29 3.66
N PHE A 103 -13.86 -15.40 2.86
CA PHE A 103 -12.42 -15.16 2.88
C PHE A 103 -11.89 -14.59 4.21
N LEU A 104 -12.74 -13.90 5.00
CA LEU A 104 -12.38 -13.36 6.33
C LEU A 104 -12.41 -14.42 7.43
N ILE A 105 -13.12 -15.53 7.19
CA ILE A 105 -13.38 -16.59 8.17
C ILE A 105 -12.79 -17.93 7.72
N GLY A 106 -11.69 -17.89 6.97
CA GLY A 106 -10.95 -19.09 6.56
C GLY A 106 -11.73 -19.97 5.57
N GLY A 107 -12.54 -19.37 4.70
CA GLY A 107 -13.40 -20.06 3.73
C GLY A 107 -14.69 -20.63 4.31
N ARG A 108 -14.96 -20.45 5.61
CA ARG A 108 -16.17 -20.94 6.28
C ARG A 108 -17.42 -20.21 5.79
N GLN A 109 -18.58 -20.83 5.99
CA GLN A 109 -19.86 -20.19 5.69
C GLN A 109 -20.24 -19.23 6.84
N PRO A 110 -20.64 -17.97 6.53
CA PRO A 110 -21.14 -17.03 7.53
C PRO A 110 -22.38 -17.58 8.24
N VAL A 111 -22.64 -17.12 9.46
CA VAL A 111 -23.84 -17.50 10.23
C VAL A 111 -24.78 -16.32 10.45
N ALA A 112 -26.07 -16.57 10.54
CA ALA A 112 -27.08 -15.53 10.75
C ALA A 112 -28.35 -16.11 11.41
N PRO A 113 -29.35 -15.28 11.80
CA PRO A 113 -30.62 -15.79 12.33
C PRO A 113 -31.38 -16.67 11.33
N SER A 114 -31.20 -16.43 10.03
CA SER A 114 -31.83 -17.17 8.94
C SER A 114 -30.91 -17.19 7.72
N ALA A 115 -31.14 -18.12 6.79
CA ALA A 115 -30.38 -18.24 5.54
C ALA A 115 -30.79 -17.17 4.50
N VAL A 116 -30.65 -15.90 4.88
CA VAL A 116 -31.02 -14.73 4.07
C VAL A 116 -29.77 -13.89 3.86
N ALA A 117 -29.26 -13.87 2.63
CA ALA A 117 -28.15 -13.02 2.23
C ALA A 117 -28.49 -11.52 2.39
N MET A 118 -27.47 -10.69 2.54
CA MET A 118 -27.62 -9.24 2.38
C MET A 118 -28.01 -8.97 0.92
N PRO A 119 -29.04 -8.13 0.62
CA PRO A 119 -29.43 -7.78 -0.75
C PRO A 119 -28.40 -6.86 -1.44
N ARG A 120 -27.20 -7.41 -1.67
CA ARG A 120 -26.11 -6.84 -2.44
C ARG A 120 -25.50 -7.95 -3.28
N GLU A 121 -25.09 -7.62 -4.50
CA GLU A 121 -24.50 -8.57 -5.42
C GLU A 121 -23.23 -9.21 -4.83
N GLY A 122 -23.03 -10.51 -5.08
CA GLY A 122 -21.85 -11.25 -4.61
C GLY A 122 -21.86 -11.69 -3.14
N MET A 123 -22.86 -11.29 -2.33
CA MET A 123 -22.90 -11.64 -0.91
C MET A 123 -23.20 -13.12 -0.69
N ALA A 124 -22.40 -13.78 0.16
CA ALA A 124 -22.60 -15.17 0.54
C ALA A 124 -23.92 -15.37 1.30
N VAL A 125 -24.62 -16.48 1.01
CA VAL A 125 -25.79 -16.90 1.78
C VAL A 125 -25.31 -17.48 3.12
N PRO A 126 -25.72 -16.90 4.26
CA PRO A 126 -25.32 -17.42 5.57
C PRO A 126 -26.06 -18.72 5.91
N ARG A 127 -25.49 -19.50 6.82
CA ARG A 127 -26.17 -20.59 7.50
C ARG A 127 -27.04 -20.04 8.63
N ALA A 128 -28.26 -20.56 8.77
CA ALA A 128 -29.11 -20.26 9.91
C ALA A 128 -28.55 -20.91 11.19
N LEU A 129 -28.47 -20.14 12.28
CA LEU A 129 -28.13 -20.67 13.61
C LEU A 129 -29.24 -21.58 14.13
N SER A 130 -28.91 -22.67 14.82
CA SER A 130 -29.87 -23.45 15.60
C SER A 130 -30.27 -22.69 16.87
N GLY A 131 -31.37 -23.08 17.53
CA GLY A 131 -31.78 -22.44 18.81
C GLY A 131 -30.73 -22.59 19.92
N GLU A 132 -29.98 -23.70 19.91
CA GLU A 132 -28.85 -23.94 20.81
C GLU A 132 -27.68 -23.00 20.48
N GLU A 133 -27.30 -22.89 19.20
CA GLU A 133 -26.26 -21.97 18.74
C GLU A 133 -26.60 -20.50 19.02
N VAL A 134 -27.89 -20.13 19.03
CA VAL A 134 -28.31 -18.78 19.47
C VAL A 134 -27.98 -18.56 20.96
N SER A 135 -28.21 -19.56 21.80
CA SER A 135 -27.90 -19.49 23.24
C SER A 135 -26.39 -19.46 23.48
N GLU A 136 -25.63 -20.29 22.77
CA GLU A 136 -24.16 -20.25 22.80
C GLU A 136 -23.60 -18.89 22.35
N MET A 137 -24.22 -18.27 21.33
CA MET A 137 -23.83 -16.94 20.87
C MET A 137 -24.03 -15.89 21.97
N VAL A 138 -25.14 -15.95 22.72
CA VAL A 138 -25.35 -15.09 23.90
C VAL A 138 -24.22 -15.30 24.91
N ASP A 139 -23.83 -16.55 25.20
CA ASP A 139 -22.72 -16.84 26.09
C ASP A 139 -21.37 -16.29 25.58
N LYS A 140 -21.11 -16.34 24.27
CA LYS A 140 -19.91 -15.74 23.65
C LYS A 140 -19.87 -14.22 23.85
N PHE A 141 -21.00 -13.53 23.70
CA PHE A 141 -21.09 -12.11 24.08
C PHE A 141 -20.80 -11.90 25.57
N GLY A 142 -21.31 -12.77 26.45
CA GLY A 142 -20.98 -12.75 27.88
C GLY A 142 -19.48 -12.89 28.15
N GLN A 143 -18.83 -13.86 27.49
CA GLN A 143 -17.38 -14.07 27.62
C GLN A 143 -16.57 -12.87 27.10
N ALA A 144 -17.02 -12.23 26.02
CA ALA A 144 -16.41 -11.00 25.54
C ALA A 144 -16.48 -9.88 26.58
N VAL A 145 -17.61 -9.71 27.28
CA VAL A 145 -17.73 -8.74 28.38
C VAL A 145 -16.77 -9.06 29.53
N ARG A 146 -16.68 -10.33 29.94
CA ARG A 146 -15.70 -10.76 30.95
C ARG A 146 -14.27 -10.41 30.53
N ARG A 147 -13.90 -10.66 29.27
CA ARG A 147 -12.57 -10.35 28.75
C ARG A 147 -12.29 -8.85 28.68
N ALA A 148 -13.29 -8.03 28.33
CA ALA A 148 -13.16 -6.58 28.33
C ALA A 148 -12.90 -6.04 29.75
N ILE A 149 -13.60 -6.59 30.75
CA ILE A 149 -13.35 -6.31 32.17
C ILE A 149 -11.92 -6.73 32.56
N SER A 150 -11.51 -7.96 32.22
CA SER A 150 -10.16 -8.46 32.50
C SER A 150 -9.05 -7.64 31.83
N ALA A 151 -9.32 -7.09 30.64
CA ALA A 151 -8.41 -6.17 29.94
C ALA A 151 -8.41 -4.76 30.54
N GLY A 152 -9.28 -4.46 31.51
CA GLY A 152 -9.29 -3.18 32.23
C GLY A 152 -10.09 -2.06 31.57
N PHE A 153 -10.97 -2.38 30.61
CA PHE A 153 -11.92 -1.40 30.07
C PHE A 153 -12.91 -0.94 31.14
N ASP A 154 -13.36 0.32 31.04
CA ASP A 154 -14.39 0.89 31.92
C ASP A 154 -15.81 0.53 31.46
N GLY A 155 -15.96 -0.09 30.29
CA GLY A 155 -17.26 -0.51 29.78
C GLY A 155 -17.22 -1.22 28.43
N VAL A 156 -18.39 -1.64 27.97
CA VAL A 156 -18.62 -2.18 26.63
C VAL A 156 -19.77 -1.46 25.92
N GLU A 157 -19.70 -1.43 24.59
CA GLU A 157 -20.82 -1.06 23.74
C GLU A 157 -21.30 -2.27 22.94
N LEU A 158 -22.58 -2.64 23.11
CA LEU A 158 -23.21 -3.71 22.34
C LEU A 158 -23.56 -3.18 20.94
N HIS A 159 -22.98 -3.79 19.90
CA HIS A 159 -23.16 -3.33 18.53
C HIS A 159 -24.41 -3.91 17.86
N GLY A 160 -25.57 -3.31 18.15
CA GLY A 160 -26.86 -3.60 17.52
C GLY A 160 -27.15 -2.79 16.25
N ALA A 161 -26.12 -2.44 15.47
CA ALA A 161 -26.24 -1.54 14.33
C ALA A 161 -25.48 -2.07 13.10
N ASN A 162 -25.53 -1.31 12.00
CA ASN A 162 -24.80 -1.55 10.76
C ASN A 162 -25.03 -2.94 10.15
N THR A 163 -26.23 -3.49 10.35
CA THR A 163 -26.68 -4.79 9.84
C THR A 163 -25.91 -5.99 10.40
N TYR A 164 -25.22 -5.85 11.53
CA TYR A 164 -24.53 -6.93 12.24
C TYR A 164 -25.47 -7.78 13.11
N LEU A 165 -24.98 -8.89 13.66
CA LEU A 165 -25.79 -10.01 14.14
C LEU A 165 -26.91 -9.61 15.11
N ILE A 166 -26.65 -8.73 16.08
CA ILE A 166 -27.68 -8.26 17.03
C ILE A 166 -28.82 -7.54 16.28
N GLN A 167 -28.50 -6.67 15.31
CA GLN A 167 -29.51 -6.04 14.45
C GLN A 167 -30.21 -7.09 13.57
N GLN A 168 -29.48 -8.06 13.03
CA GLN A 168 -30.04 -9.10 12.17
C GLN A 168 -31.14 -9.88 12.90
N PHE A 169 -30.96 -10.20 14.19
CA PHE A 169 -32.00 -10.86 14.98
C PHE A 169 -33.24 -9.97 15.18
N PHE A 170 -33.06 -8.66 15.31
CA PHE A 170 -34.19 -7.74 15.45
C PHE A 170 -34.92 -7.47 14.11
N SER A 171 -34.19 -7.51 13.00
CA SER A 171 -34.69 -7.20 11.66
C SER A 171 -35.74 -8.21 11.19
N PRO A 172 -36.94 -7.77 10.75
CA PRO A 172 -37.89 -8.64 10.07
C PRO A 172 -37.41 -9.09 8.69
N HIS A 173 -36.38 -8.44 8.13
CA HIS A 173 -35.78 -8.83 6.86
C HIS A 173 -34.86 -10.04 7.03
N ALA A 174 -33.90 -9.92 7.96
CA ALA A 174 -32.83 -10.89 8.15
C ALA A 174 -33.24 -12.07 9.04
N ASN A 175 -34.21 -11.86 9.95
CA ASN A 175 -34.72 -12.91 10.83
C ASN A 175 -36.10 -13.40 10.37
N ARG A 176 -36.09 -14.57 9.72
CA ARG A 176 -37.26 -15.30 9.22
C ARG A 176 -37.56 -16.54 10.06
N ARG A 177 -37.05 -16.60 11.29
CA ARG A 177 -37.29 -17.74 12.18
C ARG A 177 -38.74 -17.78 12.65
N GLU A 178 -39.23 -18.98 12.92
CA GLU A 178 -40.57 -19.23 13.46
C GLU A 178 -40.55 -19.65 14.93
N ASP A 179 -39.36 -19.87 15.49
CA ASP A 179 -39.14 -20.25 16.88
C ASP A 179 -39.30 -19.06 17.83
N GLU A 180 -38.74 -19.16 19.03
CA GLU A 180 -38.85 -18.10 20.02
C GLU A 180 -37.99 -16.86 19.72
N TRP A 181 -37.01 -16.98 18.82
CA TRP A 181 -36.06 -15.92 18.50
C TRP A 181 -36.50 -15.08 17.28
N GLY A 182 -37.63 -15.39 16.64
CA GLY A 182 -38.10 -14.66 15.45
C GLY A 182 -39.61 -14.63 15.23
N GLY A 183 -40.03 -14.19 14.04
CA GLY A 183 -41.43 -14.07 13.67
C GLY A 183 -42.03 -12.74 14.13
N SER A 184 -42.49 -12.63 15.37
CA SER A 184 -43.11 -11.40 15.90
C SER A 184 -42.07 -10.35 16.34
N LEU A 185 -42.47 -9.08 16.41
CA LEU A 185 -41.63 -7.98 16.94
C LEU A 185 -41.10 -8.30 18.36
N GLU A 186 -41.97 -8.81 19.23
CA GLU A 186 -41.62 -9.20 20.60
C GLU A 186 -40.56 -10.30 20.62
N LYS A 187 -40.72 -11.36 19.82
CA LYS A 187 -39.78 -12.47 19.74
C LYS A 187 -38.42 -12.05 19.16
N ARG A 188 -38.40 -11.24 18.11
CA ARG A 188 -37.15 -10.67 17.54
C ARG A 188 -36.38 -9.78 18.52
N THR A 189 -37.06 -9.23 19.53
CA THR A 189 -36.44 -8.43 20.60
C THR A 189 -35.69 -9.29 21.63
N ARG A 190 -35.96 -10.61 21.70
CA ARG A 190 -35.38 -11.49 22.74
C ARG A 190 -33.86 -11.60 22.67
N PHE A 191 -33.27 -11.70 21.47
CA PHE A 191 -31.82 -11.83 21.35
C PHE A 191 -31.06 -10.57 21.84
N PRO A 192 -31.40 -9.34 21.39
CA PRO A 192 -30.83 -8.13 21.98
C PRO A 192 -30.97 -8.06 23.51
N LEU A 193 -32.13 -8.43 24.07
CA LEU A 193 -32.35 -8.43 25.52
C LEU A 193 -31.51 -9.50 26.24
N ALA A 194 -31.35 -10.68 25.65
CA ALA A 194 -30.53 -11.74 26.20
C ALA A 194 -29.04 -11.34 26.23
N VAL A 195 -28.55 -10.70 25.17
CA VAL A 195 -27.17 -10.15 25.12
C VAL A 195 -26.97 -9.04 26.18
N LEU A 196 -27.95 -8.15 26.38
CA LEU A 196 -27.88 -7.16 27.46
C LEU A 196 -27.90 -7.83 28.84
N ALA A 197 -28.78 -8.81 29.05
CA ALA A 197 -28.90 -9.51 30.32
C ALA A 197 -27.61 -10.24 30.71
N VAL A 198 -26.96 -10.93 29.76
CA VAL A 198 -25.68 -11.60 30.02
C VAL A 198 -24.56 -10.58 30.24
N ALA A 199 -24.52 -9.47 29.51
CA ALA A 199 -23.55 -8.40 29.74
C ALA A 199 -23.66 -7.83 31.17
N ARG A 200 -24.88 -7.55 31.63
CA ARG A 200 -25.14 -7.11 33.02
C ARG A 200 -24.80 -8.17 34.06
N LYS A 201 -25.05 -9.45 33.75
CA LYS A 201 -24.66 -10.57 34.62
C LYS A 201 -23.13 -10.59 34.80
N MET A 202 -22.38 -10.47 33.70
CA MET A 202 -20.90 -10.48 33.73
C MET A 202 -20.34 -9.23 34.42
N ALA A 203 -20.90 -8.04 34.16
CA ALA A 203 -20.50 -6.81 34.84
C ALA A 203 -20.70 -6.90 36.36
N ARG A 204 -21.87 -7.38 36.83
CA ARG A 204 -22.13 -7.58 38.26
C ARG A 204 -21.21 -8.61 38.91
N GLN A 205 -20.76 -9.60 38.15
CA GLN A 205 -19.94 -10.70 38.66
C GLN A 205 -18.45 -10.36 38.69
N TYR A 206 -17.94 -9.62 37.71
CA TYR A 206 -16.50 -9.46 37.48
C TYR A 206 -16.01 -8.01 37.50
N ALA A 207 -16.87 -7.02 37.31
CA ALA A 207 -16.44 -5.62 37.24
C ALA A 207 -16.52 -4.91 38.59
N ALA A 208 -15.74 -3.85 38.74
CA ALA A 208 -15.95 -2.87 39.81
C ALA A 208 -17.21 -2.03 39.53
N ASP A 209 -17.74 -1.38 40.58
CA ASP A 209 -18.85 -0.43 40.44
C ASP A 209 -18.53 0.62 39.37
N GLY A 210 -19.53 0.96 38.55
CA GLY A 210 -19.37 1.94 37.47
C GLY A 210 -18.95 1.37 36.10
N PHE A 211 -19.06 0.06 35.87
CA PHE A 211 -18.86 -0.52 34.54
C PHE A 211 -19.98 -0.13 33.57
N ILE A 212 -19.62 0.52 32.47
CA ILE A 212 -20.54 1.14 31.51
C ILE A 212 -21.04 0.10 30.51
N ILE A 213 -22.34 0.03 30.26
CA ILE A 213 -22.96 -0.79 29.20
C ILE A 213 -23.79 0.11 28.29
N GLY A 214 -23.26 0.35 27.09
CA GLY A 214 -23.94 1.09 26.02
C GLY A 214 -24.57 0.17 24.97
N TYR A 215 -25.50 0.71 24.19
CA TYR A 215 -26.08 0.02 23.04
C TYR A 215 -26.12 0.94 21.81
N ARG A 216 -25.47 0.51 20.72
CA ARG A 216 -25.46 1.23 19.44
C ARG A 216 -26.48 0.61 18.48
N PHE A 217 -27.29 1.44 17.83
CA PHE A 217 -28.38 0.95 16.98
C PHE A 217 -28.47 1.70 15.64
N SER A 218 -28.90 0.99 14.60
CA SER A 218 -29.37 1.61 13.35
C SER A 218 -30.83 1.98 13.53
N PRO A 219 -31.24 3.25 13.34
CA PRO A 219 -32.63 3.63 13.57
C PRO A 219 -33.64 2.93 12.67
N GLU A 220 -33.23 2.59 11.45
CA GLU A 220 -34.12 2.09 10.39
C GLU A 220 -33.32 1.24 9.39
N GLU A 221 -34.05 0.41 8.64
CA GLU A 221 -33.58 -0.34 7.47
C GLU A 221 -34.37 0.08 6.22
N THR A 222 -33.71 0.08 5.07
CA THR A 222 -34.33 0.34 3.76
C THR A 222 -35.02 -0.90 3.19
N GLU A 223 -34.69 -2.08 3.71
CA GLU A 223 -35.26 -3.35 3.29
C GLU A 223 -36.77 -3.42 3.52
N GLN A 224 -37.43 -4.24 2.69
CA GLN A 224 -38.88 -4.49 2.74
C GLN A 224 -39.15 -6.00 2.84
N PRO A 225 -39.77 -6.49 3.94
CA PRO A 225 -39.94 -5.78 5.22
C PRO A 225 -38.57 -5.43 5.83
N GLY A 226 -38.51 -4.42 6.69
CA GLY A 226 -37.30 -3.99 7.40
C GLY A 226 -37.67 -3.26 8.69
N ILE A 227 -36.68 -2.88 9.50
CA ILE A 227 -36.86 -2.10 10.73
C ILE A 227 -37.43 -0.70 10.40
N ARG A 228 -38.58 -0.36 10.99
CA ARG A 228 -39.12 1.01 10.97
C ARG A 228 -38.80 1.73 12.28
N PHE A 229 -38.85 3.06 12.28
CA PHE A 229 -38.47 3.82 13.47
C PHE A 229 -39.33 3.50 14.71
N ALA A 230 -40.61 3.18 14.52
CA ALA A 230 -41.48 2.71 15.60
C ALA A 230 -41.03 1.36 16.21
N ASP A 231 -40.53 0.43 15.39
CA ASP A 231 -39.93 -0.82 15.88
C ASP A 231 -38.69 -0.52 16.73
N THR A 232 -37.87 0.43 16.28
CA THR A 232 -36.69 0.89 17.02
C THR A 232 -37.09 1.48 18.38
N LEU A 233 -38.08 2.38 18.45
CA LEU A 233 -38.55 2.91 19.74
C LEU A 233 -39.02 1.80 20.68
N TYR A 234 -39.70 0.78 20.16
CA TYR A 234 -40.10 -0.41 20.92
C TYR A 234 -38.88 -1.17 21.48
N LEU A 235 -37.89 -1.48 20.65
CA LEU A 235 -36.67 -2.17 21.08
C LEU A 235 -35.94 -1.37 22.16
N LEU A 236 -35.76 -0.07 21.94
CA LEU A 236 -35.00 0.79 22.85
C LEU A 236 -35.70 0.96 24.19
N ASP A 237 -37.04 1.03 24.22
CA ASP A 237 -37.81 1.04 25.47
C ASP A 237 -37.55 -0.24 26.28
N LYS A 238 -37.59 -1.41 25.63
CA LYS A 238 -37.31 -2.69 26.30
C LYS A 238 -35.89 -2.80 26.83
N LEU A 239 -34.91 -2.35 26.05
CA LEU A 239 -33.50 -2.34 26.48
C LEU A 239 -33.29 -1.34 27.64
N SER A 240 -33.89 -0.16 27.55
CA SER A 240 -33.77 0.90 28.58
C SER A 240 -34.36 0.46 29.92
N ALA A 241 -35.50 -0.25 29.89
CA ALA A 241 -36.11 -0.84 31.09
C ALA A 241 -35.19 -1.87 31.78
N GLN A 242 -34.23 -2.45 31.05
CA GLN A 242 -33.21 -3.35 31.60
C GLN A 242 -31.91 -2.65 31.99
N GLY A 243 -31.86 -1.32 32.04
CA GLY A 243 -30.75 -0.56 32.63
C GLY A 243 -29.50 -0.48 31.75
N LEU A 244 -29.63 0.24 30.62
CA LEU A 244 -28.51 0.74 29.84
C LEU A 244 -27.95 2.04 30.42
N ASP A 245 -26.65 2.28 30.21
CA ASP A 245 -26.00 3.53 30.60
C ASP A 245 -26.10 4.61 29.54
N TYR A 246 -26.14 4.22 28.26
CA TYR A 246 -26.38 5.13 27.15
C TYR A 246 -26.89 4.39 25.90
N LEU A 247 -27.50 5.15 25.00
CA LEU A 247 -27.90 4.74 23.66
C LEU A 247 -27.09 5.52 22.61
N HIS A 248 -26.68 4.87 21.53
CA HIS A 248 -25.82 5.50 20.52
C HIS A 248 -26.44 5.33 19.12
N PHE A 249 -26.86 6.44 18.53
CA PHE A 249 -27.34 6.44 17.15
C PHE A 249 -26.20 6.05 16.21
N SER A 250 -26.45 5.18 15.23
CA SER A 250 -25.53 4.93 14.12
C SER A 250 -26.10 5.59 12.86
N MET A 251 -25.65 6.80 12.57
CA MET A 251 -26.09 7.57 11.39
C MET A 251 -24.91 8.22 10.68
N ASN A 252 -25.06 8.43 9.37
CA ASN A 252 -24.09 9.17 8.55
C ASN A 252 -24.22 10.69 8.75
N ASN A 253 -25.41 11.18 9.12
CA ASN A 253 -25.70 12.56 9.48
C ASN A 253 -26.51 12.60 10.79
N THR A 254 -26.04 13.39 11.76
CA THR A 254 -26.60 13.46 13.12
C THR A 254 -28.05 13.94 13.17
N LEU A 255 -28.47 14.78 12.21
CA LEU A 255 -29.83 15.33 12.13
C LEU A 255 -30.61 14.77 10.94
N ARG A 256 -30.27 13.56 10.47
CA ARG A 256 -31.01 12.89 9.40
C ARG A 256 -32.46 12.65 9.79
N SER A 257 -33.38 12.88 8.85
CA SER A 257 -34.78 12.43 8.92
C SER A 257 -34.91 10.93 8.64
N SER A 258 -36.15 10.44 8.52
CA SER A 258 -36.45 9.03 8.25
C SER A 258 -35.95 8.60 6.86
N LEU A 259 -35.46 7.36 6.75
CA LEU A 259 -35.15 6.74 5.46
C LEU A 259 -36.40 6.17 4.76
N ASN A 260 -37.47 5.93 5.52
CA ASN A 260 -38.68 5.28 5.02
C ASN A 260 -39.86 6.25 4.85
N ASP A 261 -39.87 7.34 5.61
CA ASP A 261 -40.88 8.39 5.60
C ASP A 261 -40.25 9.67 5.07
N ILE A 262 -40.01 9.69 3.76
CA ILE A 262 -39.23 10.73 3.06
C ILE A 262 -39.96 12.08 3.01
N ASP A 263 -41.26 12.10 3.25
CA ASP A 263 -42.10 13.31 3.24
C ASP A 263 -42.06 14.05 4.59
N ASP A 264 -41.59 13.41 5.66
CA ASP A 264 -41.45 14.03 6.99
C ASP A 264 -39.98 14.46 7.24
N PRO A 265 -39.67 15.76 7.14
CA PRO A 265 -38.30 16.26 7.28
C PRO A 265 -37.82 16.28 8.73
N ARG A 266 -38.67 15.93 9.72
CA ARG A 266 -38.29 15.97 11.14
C ARG A 266 -37.10 15.02 11.41
N PRO A 267 -36.02 15.52 12.02
CA PRO A 267 -34.90 14.70 12.46
C PRO A 267 -35.35 13.55 13.37
N LEU A 268 -34.72 12.38 13.24
CA LEU A 268 -35.08 11.20 14.05
C LEU A 268 -34.87 11.42 15.55
N ILE A 269 -33.92 12.27 15.95
CA ILE A 269 -33.75 12.65 17.35
C ILE A 269 -34.95 13.44 17.87
N ASP A 270 -35.54 14.32 17.06
CA ASP A 270 -36.73 15.08 17.47
C ASP A 270 -37.94 14.14 17.61
N LYS A 271 -38.08 13.17 16.70
CA LYS A 271 -39.09 12.10 16.81
C LYS A 271 -38.85 11.26 18.06
N TYR A 272 -37.60 10.89 18.37
CA TYR A 272 -37.24 10.18 19.60
C TYR A 272 -37.64 10.96 20.86
N MET A 273 -37.35 12.27 20.89
CA MET A 273 -37.69 13.14 22.02
C MET A 273 -39.20 13.43 22.11
N ALA A 274 -39.93 13.40 21.01
CA ALA A 274 -41.39 13.54 21.03
C ALA A 274 -42.07 12.24 21.46
N GLU A 275 -41.74 11.12 20.83
CA GLU A 275 -42.49 9.86 20.86
C GLU A 275 -41.95 8.84 21.86
N GLY A 276 -40.71 9.02 22.36
CA GLY A 276 -40.11 8.12 23.35
C GLY A 276 -40.84 8.13 24.70
N THR A 277 -40.81 6.99 25.39
CA THR A 277 -41.35 6.86 26.76
C THR A 277 -40.48 7.61 27.77
N ASP A 278 -41.01 7.88 28.97
CA ASP A 278 -40.24 8.48 30.06
C ASP A 278 -39.05 7.62 30.48
N THR A 279 -39.19 6.28 30.40
CA THR A 279 -38.09 5.33 30.69
C THR A 279 -36.98 5.50 29.67
N LEU A 280 -37.34 5.56 28.38
CA LEU A 280 -36.39 5.70 27.28
C LEU A 280 -35.66 7.04 27.34
N LYS A 281 -36.38 8.14 27.58
CA LYS A 281 -35.84 9.52 27.66
C LYS A 281 -34.88 9.75 28.84
N ARG A 282 -34.91 8.90 29.86
CA ARG A 282 -33.95 8.97 30.99
C ARG A 282 -32.57 8.44 30.64
N VAL A 283 -32.45 7.63 29.59
CA VAL A 283 -31.16 7.09 29.15
C VAL A 283 -30.44 8.13 28.28
N PRO A 284 -29.22 8.55 28.63
CA PRO A 284 -28.44 9.47 27.80
C PRO A 284 -28.25 8.94 26.38
N VAL A 285 -28.48 9.80 25.39
CA VAL A 285 -28.30 9.45 23.96
C VAL A 285 -27.05 10.12 23.40
N ILE A 286 -26.26 9.36 22.65
CA ILE A 286 -25.09 9.81 21.90
C ILE A 286 -25.48 10.02 20.44
N GLY A 287 -25.26 11.24 19.93
CA GLY A 287 -25.40 11.59 18.52
C GLY A 287 -24.08 11.44 17.75
N VAL A 288 -24.13 10.88 16.54
CA VAL A 288 -22.96 10.72 15.65
C VAL A 288 -23.40 10.92 14.19
N GLY A 289 -22.44 11.32 13.34
CA GLY A 289 -22.62 11.43 11.89
C GLY A 289 -22.41 12.86 11.39
N GLY A 290 -21.36 13.08 10.59
CA GLY A 290 -21.11 14.37 9.95
C GLY A 290 -20.57 15.49 10.86
N ILE A 291 -20.38 15.26 12.16
CA ILE A 291 -19.94 16.31 13.10
C ILE A 291 -18.45 16.62 12.90
N ILE A 292 -18.17 17.83 12.38
CA ILE A 292 -16.81 18.30 12.07
C ILE A 292 -16.48 19.65 12.70
N SER A 293 -17.45 20.34 13.31
CA SER A 293 -17.28 21.64 13.96
C SER A 293 -17.99 21.72 15.31
N GLY A 294 -17.58 22.68 16.14
CA GLY A 294 -18.24 22.96 17.42
C GLY A 294 -19.70 23.42 17.27
N GLU A 295 -20.04 24.07 16.14
CA GLU A 295 -21.42 24.48 15.84
C GLU A 295 -22.34 23.28 15.65
N MET A 296 -21.91 22.31 14.83
CA MET A 296 -22.66 21.07 14.61
C MET A 296 -22.80 20.26 15.90
N ALA A 297 -21.76 20.25 16.75
CA ALA A 297 -21.83 19.61 18.05
C ALA A 297 -22.84 20.31 18.98
N ARG A 298 -22.89 21.64 18.99
CA ARG A 298 -23.90 22.39 19.78
C ARG A 298 -25.31 22.14 19.26
N GLN A 299 -25.49 22.20 17.94
CA GLN A 299 -26.77 21.92 17.30
C GLN A 299 -27.28 20.53 17.69
N ALA A 300 -26.42 19.50 17.66
CA ALA A 300 -26.78 18.16 18.11
C ALA A 300 -27.28 18.15 19.58
N LEU A 301 -26.60 18.85 20.49
CA LEU A 301 -27.03 18.94 21.88
C LEU A 301 -28.37 19.66 22.06
N GLU A 302 -28.65 20.69 21.26
CA GLU A 302 -29.91 21.45 21.28
C GLU A 302 -31.10 20.60 20.82
N HIS A 303 -30.89 19.67 19.88
CA HIS A 303 -31.90 18.71 19.43
C HIS A 303 -32.16 17.55 20.43
N GLY A 304 -31.44 17.50 21.56
CA GLY A 304 -31.72 16.55 22.65
C GLY A 304 -30.71 15.42 22.81
N TYR A 305 -29.62 15.39 22.04
CA TYR A 305 -28.51 14.48 22.34
C TYR A 305 -27.84 14.88 23.66
N ALA A 306 -27.59 13.90 24.53
CA ALA A 306 -26.89 14.12 25.81
C ALA A 306 -25.37 14.19 25.63
N LEU A 307 -24.84 13.43 24.67
CA LEU A 307 -23.43 13.34 24.31
C LEU A 307 -23.26 13.38 22.79
N VAL A 308 -22.07 13.77 22.35
CA VAL A 308 -21.72 13.85 20.93
C VAL A 308 -20.50 12.99 20.65
N ALA A 309 -20.63 12.05 19.72
CA ALA A 309 -19.55 11.23 19.22
C ALA A 309 -18.95 11.81 17.93
N VAL A 310 -17.62 11.85 17.85
CA VAL A 310 -16.90 12.36 16.68
C VAL A 310 -15.94 11.32 16.15
N GLY A 311 -16.06 11.06 14.85
CA GLY A 311 -15.21 10.11 14.13
C GLY A 311 -14.17 10.80 13.25
N ARG A 312 -14.54 11.10 12.01
CA ARG A 312 -13.64 11.64 10.98
C ARG A 312 -12.80 12.85 11.43
N ALA A 313 -13.39 13.80 12.15
CA ALA A 313 -12.64 14.96 12.61
C ALA A 313 -11.60 14.62 13.69
N ALA A 314 -11.84 13.58 14.50
CA ALA A 314 -10.87 13.06 15.47
C ALA A 314 -9.76 12.23 14.79
N ILE A 315 -10.01 11.66 13.60
CA ILE A 315 -8.93 11.11 12.76
C ILE A 315 -8.01 12.25 12.32
N ALA A 316 -8.60 13.32 11.75
CA ALA A 316 -7.85 14.42 11.15
C ALA A 316 -7.13 15.32 12.17
N SER A 317 -7.67 15.48 13.38
CA SER A 317 -7.04 16.22 14.47
C SER A 317 -7.18 15.44 15.77
N PRO A 318 -6.15 14.73 16.24
CA PRO A 318 -6.21 13.95 17.49
C PRO A 318 -6.59 14.79 18.73
N ASP A 319 -6.27 16.09 18.70
CA ASP A 319 -6.56 17.11 19.71
C ASP A 319 -7.75 18.03 19.33
N TRP A 320 -8.66 17.53 18.48
CA TRP A 320 -9.79 18.28 17.91
C TRP A 320 -10.58 19.08 18.96
N CYS A 321 -10.94 18.43 20.07
CA CYS A 321 -11.76 19.04 21.10
C CYS A 321 -11.02 20.17 21.83
N ARG A 322 -9.75 19.99 22.20
CA ARG A 322 -8.95 21.04 22.84
C ARG A 322 -8.77 22.25 21.93
N LYS A 323 -8.47 22.04 20.65
CA LYS A 323 -8.33 23.14 19.68
C LYS A 323 -9.63 23.89 19.48
N LEU A 324 -10.77 23.20 19.42
CA LEU A 324 -12.09 23.83 19.34
C LEU A 324 -12.42 24.66 20.59
N LEU A 325 -12.17 24.12 21.79
CA LEU A 325 -12.41 24.84 23.04
C LEU A 325 -11.50 26.07 23.18
N ALA A 326 -10.33 26.06 22.55
CA ALA A 326 -9.44 27.21 22.43
C ALA A 326 -9.88 28.23 21.36
N GLY A 327 -11.03 28.04 20.71
CA GLY A 327 -11.56 28.95 19.69
C GLY A 327 -10.87 28.84 18.32
N GLN A 328 -10.08 27.78 18.08
CA GLN A 328 -9.40 27.60 16.79
C GLN A 328 -10.38 27.12 15.71
N ARG A 329 -10.25 27.68 14.51
CA ARG A 329 -10.93 27.19 13.32
C ARG A 329 -10.15 26.01 12.75
N LEU A 330 -10.76 24.84 12.73
CA LEU A 330 -10.15 23.62 12.20
C LEU A 330 -10.60 23.38 10.77
N ALA A 331 -9.63 23.13 9.88
CA ALA A 331 -9.93 22.59 8.56
C ALA A 331 -10.34 21.12 8.70
N PHE A 332 -11.37 20.70 7.94
CA PHE A 332 -11.73 19.28 7.83
C PHE A 332 -10.86 18.61 6.76
N ALA A 333 -9.56 18.54 7.04
CA ALA A 333 -8.55 18.01 6.14
C ALA A 333 -7.40 17.36 6.93
N ILE A 334 -6.73 16.39 6.30
CA ILE A 334 -5.52 15.76 6.80
C ILE A 334 -4.36 16.25 5.95
N ASP A 335 -3.39 16.92 6.57
CA ASP A 335 -2.14 17.28 5.90
C ASP A 335 -1.33 16.01 5.62
N SER A 336 -1.10 15.70 4.34
CA SER A 336 -0.34 14.52 3.91
C SER A 336 1.09 14.48 4.48
N ARG A 337 1.64 15.62 4.89
CA ARG A 337 2.96 15.74 5.52
C ARG A 337 2.97 15.30 6.98
N GLN A 338 1.81 15.24 7.63
CA GLN A 338 1.68 14.89 9.05
C GLN A 338 1.38 13.40 9.28
N ARG A 339 1.65 12.53 8.29
CA ARG A 339 1.31 11.10 8.34
C ARG A 339 1.82 10.41 9.62
N GLU A 340 3.08 10.65 9.97
CA GLU A 340 3.69 10.12 11.20
C GLU A 340 3.16 10.82 12.47
N ALA A 341 3.00 12.14 12.42
CA ALA A 341 2.59 12.94 13.58
C ALA A 341 1.14 12.68 14.02
N LEU A 342 0.27 12.20 13.12
CA LEU A 342 -1.14 11.94 13.40
C LEU A 342 -1.41 10.53 13.95
N PHE A 343 -0.40 9.65 13.92
CA PHE A 343 -0.48 8.26 14.39
C PHE A 343 -1.74 7.55 13.90
N ILE A 344 -2.13 7.78 12.64
CA ILE A 344 -3.25 7.10 11.98
C ILE A 344 -2.73 5.77 11.46
N PRO A 345 -3.37 4.63 11.79
CA PRO A 345 -2.91 3.34 11.34
C PRO A 345 -2.83 3.22 9.83
N GLU A 346 -1.79 2.56 9.32
CA GLU A 346 -1.52 2.50 7.88
C GLU A 346 -2.76 2.07 7.04
N PRO A 347 -3.52 1.01 7.40
CA PRO A 347 -4.72 0.62 6.65
C PRO A 347 -5.81 1.69 6.61
N LEU A 348 -5.92 2.53 7.66
CA LEU A 348 -6.96 3.55 7.78
C LEU A 348 -6.74 4.71 6.81
N TRP A 349 -5.51 4.97 6.36
CA TRP A 349 -5.22 5.97 5.32
C TRP A 349 -5.87 5.66 3.98
N TYR A 350 -5.99 4.37 3.66
CA TYR A 350 -6.55 3.88 2.41
C TYR A 350 -8.07 3.76 2.45
N PHE A 351 -8.69 4.01 3.61
CA PHE A 351 -10.14 3.99 3.72
C PHE A 351 -10.72 5.17 2.94
N PRO A 352 -11.67 4.98 2.00
CA PRO A 352 -12.11 6.04 1.08
C PRO A 352 -12.54 7.34 1.78
N GLN A 353 -13.17 7.21 2.94
CA GLN A 353 -13.64 8.34 3.74
C GLN A 353 -12.52 9.12 4.43
N VAL A 354 -11.36 8.48 4.65
CA VAL A 354 -10.15 9.10 5.22
C VAL A 354 -9.27 9.65 4.11
N ALA A 355 -9.07 8.88 3.04
CA ALA A 355 -8.39 9.33 1.83
C ALA A 355 -9.03 10.63 1.29
N ALA A 356 -10.36 10.72 1.28
CA ALA A 356 -11.09 11.92 0.87
C ALA A 356 -10.83 13.17 1.75
N MET A 357 -10.28 13.01 2.96
CA MET A 357 -9.88 14.14 3.81
C MET A 357 -8.42 14.55 3.58
N VAL A 358 -7.60 13.71 2.96
CA VAL A 358 -6.19 14.03 2.72
C VAL A 358 -6.09 15.20 1.76
N ARG A 359 -5.31 16.21 2.14
CA ARG A 359 -5.00 17.38 1.33
C ARG A 359 -3.50 17.52 1.28
N ASP A 360 -3.00 17.72 0.08
CA ASP A 360 -1.62 18.13 -0.13
C ASP A 360 -1.56 19.66 -0.05
N MET A 361 -1.08 20.16 1.09
CA MET A 361 -0.97 21.60 1.34
C MET A 361 0.20 22.24 0.57
N SER A 362 0.99 21.48 -0.20
CA SER A 362 2.09 22.01 -1.03
C SER A 362 1.62 22.60 -2.36
N LEU A 363 0.42 22.25 -2.84
CA LEU A 363 -0.16 22.74 -4.11
C LEU A 363 -1.06 23.98 -3.96
N ALA A 364 -1.26 24.49 -2.74
CA ALA A 364 -1.98 25.72 -2.49
C ALA A 364 -1.12 26.93 -2.94
N GLY A 365 -0.99 27.13 -4.26
CA GLY A 365 -0.23 28.25 -4.84
C GLY A 365 -0.09 28.30 -6.37
N GLY A 366 -0.47 27.27 -7.13
CA GLY A 366 -0.38 27.31 -8.60
C GLY A 366 -1.50 28.14 -9.25
N LYS A 367 -1.16 29.20 -9.99
CA LYS A 367 -2.12 29.98 -10.79
C LYS A 367 -2.24 29.39 -12.20
N PHE A 368 -3.46 29.11 -12.67
CA PHE A 368 -3.73 28.58 -14.02
C PHE A 368 -4.28 29.67 -14.96
N ALA A 369 -4.23 29.43 -16.27
CA ALA A 369 -5.01 30.19 -17.24
C ALA A 369 -6.44 29.64 -17.22
N ALA A 370 -7.42 30.51 -16.91
CA ALA A 370 -8.81 30.11 -16.87
C ALA A 370 -9.32 29.78 -18.29
N GLY A 371 -10.03 28.66 -18.44
CA GLY A 371 -10.57 28.21 -19.72
C GLY A 371 -10.81 26.70 -19.80
N GLU A 372 -11.32 26.27 -20.95
CA GLU A 372 -11.46 24.85 -21.30
C GLU A 372 -10.28 24.39 -22.14
N PHE A 373 -9.78 23.20 -21.82
CA PHE A 373 -8.62 22.59 -22.47
C PHE A 373 -8.95 21.14 -22.78
N SER A 374 -8.69 20.70 -24.01
CA SER A 374 -9.02 19.34 -24.45
C SER A 374 -7.78 18.53 -24.79
N GLU A 375 -7.83 17.24 -24.47
CA GLU A 375 -6.82 16.23 -24.76
C GLU A 375 -7.48 14.99 -25.38
N ILE A 376 -6.75 14.27 -26.24
CA ILE A 376 -7.22 13.02 -26.84
C ILE A 376 -6.59 11.85 -26.09
N LEU A 377 -7.44 10.94 -25.62
CA LEU A 377 -7.07 9.69 -24.97
C LEU A 377 -7.18 8.55 -25.99
N GLN A 378 -6.12 7.76 -26.15
CA GLN A 378 -6.18 6.52 -26.92
C GLN A 378 -6.52 5.35 -26.00
N ASP A 379 -7.68 4.72 -26.20
CA ASP A 379 -8.05 3.47 -25.55
C ASP A 379 -8.06 2.30 -26.56
N GLN A 380 -8.04 1.06 -26.08
CA GLN A 380 -8.10 -0.16 -26.89
C GLN A 380 -9.38 -0.25 -27.76
N GLN A 381 -10.38 0.59 -27.49
CA GLN A 381 -11.67 0.65 -28.18
C GLN A 381 -11.87 1.90 -29.07
N GLY A 382 -10.92 2.83 -29.11
CA GLY A 382 -10.98 4.06 -29.92
C GLY A 382 -10.48 5.33 -29.20
N ASP A 383 -10.43 6.45 -29.94
CA ASP A 383 -10.04 7.76 -29.41
C ASP A 383 -11.19 8.41 -28.61
N CYS A 384 -10.92 8.86 -27.39
CA CYS A 384 -11.87 9.62 -26.55
C CYS A 384 -11.35 11.04 -26.32
N ARG A 385 -12.20 12.07 -26.37
CA ARG A 385 -11.77 13.46 -26.08
C ARG A 385 -12.11 13.81 -24.63
N LEU A 386 -11.09 14.12 -23.83
CA LEU A 386 -11.23 14.65 -22.47
C LEU A 386 -11.15 16.18 -22.51
N THR A 387 -12.10 16.87 -21.91
CA THR A 387 -12.07 18.33 -21.70
C THR A 387 -11.99 18.63 -20.21
N VAL A 388 -11.02 19.43 -19.82
CA VAL A 388 -10.79 19.88 -18.44
C VAL A 388 -11.03 21.38 -18.40
N THR A 389 -11.88 21.81 -17.47
CA THR A 389 -12.17 23.23 -17.25
C THR A 389 -11.40 23.71 -16.04
N LEU A 390 -10.61 24.76 -16.22
CA LEU A 390 -9.78 25.38 -15.18
C LEU A 390 -10.28 26.80 -14.90
N SER A 391 -10.31 27.16 -13.61
CA SER A 391 -10.28 28.54 -13.14
C SER A 391 -8.84 28.97 -12.88
N ASP A 392 -8.61 30.18 -12.39
CA ASP A 392 -7.28 30.65 -12.00
C ASP A 392 -6.65 29.88 -10.83
N GLU A 393 -7.43 29.18 -10.01
CA GLU A 393 -6.93 28.49 -8.81
C GLU A 393 -7.25 26.99 -8.74
N ARG A 394 -8.13 26.47 -9.61
CA ARG A 394 -8.60 25.07 -9.50
C ARG A 394 -9.20 24.48 -10.78
N ILE A 395 -9.25 23.15 -10.82
CA ILE A 395 -10.07 22.36 -11.72
C ILE A 395 -11.54 22.53 -11.32
N THR A 396 -12.37 23.03 -12.23
CA THR A 396 -13.81 23.25 -11.99
C THR A 396 -14.68 22.19 -12.62
N ASP A 397 -14.22 21.58 -13.72
CA ASP A 397 -14.96 20.50 -14.38
C ASP A 397 -14.03 19.59 -15.20
N LEU A 398 -14.52 18.37 -15.45
CA LEU A 398 -13.93 17.36 -16.32
C LEU A 398 -15.07 16.73 -17.13
N SER A 399 -14.98 16.68 -18.45
CA SER A 399 -15.97 16.01 -19.31
C SER A 399 -15.26 15.15 -20.36
N MET A 400 -15.91 14.09 -20.84
CA MET A 400 -15.33 13.19 -21.82
C MET A 400 -16.36 12.82 -22.89
N GLU A 401 -16.00 13.00 -24.15
CA GLU A 401 -16.79 12.54 -25.31
C GLU A 401 -16.49 11.04 -25.52
N LEU A 402 -17.52 10.20 -25.34
CA LEU A 402 -17.44 8.74 -25.48
C LEU A 402 -17.83 8.30 -26.90
N PRO A 403 -17.20 7.26 -27.48
CA PRO A 403 -17.68 6.62 -28.69
C PRO A 403 -19.01 5.87 -28.45
N GLU A 404 -19.84 5.70 -29.50
CA GLU A 404 -21.17 5.05 -29.42
C GLU A 404 -21.17 3.61 -28.86
N THR A 405 -20.00 2.97 -28.77
CA THR A 405 -19.79 1.60 -28.30
C THR A 405 -19.25 1.48 -26.86
N ALA A 406 -19.16 2.56 -26.10
CA ALA A 406 -18.61 2.53 -24.74
C ALA A 406 -19.51 1.75 -23.77
N ASP A 407 -18.93 0.81 -23.02
CA ASP A 407 -19.62 0.01 -22.01
C ASP A 407 -19.98 0.85 -20.75
N VAL A 408 -21.04 0.46 -20.05
CA VAL A 408 -21.56 1.06 -18.81
C VAL A 408 -20.46 1.10 -17.73
N GLU A 409 -19.57 0.12 -17.73
CA GLU A 409 -18.45 -0.01 -16.79
C GLU A 409 -17.42 1.14 -16.96
N PHE A 410 -17.08 1.50 -18.20
CA PHE A 410 -16.13 2.59 -18.51
C PHE A 410 -16.65 3.96 -18.06
N THR A 411 -17.92 4.23 -18.35
CA THR A 411 -18.57 5.49 -17.95
C THR A 411 -18.59 5.64 -16.43
N THR A 412 -18.83 4.54 -15.71
CA THR A 412 -18.86 4.53 -14.24
C THR A 412 -17.48 4.82 -13.65
N HIS A 413 -16.44 4.19 -14.17
CA HIS A 413 -15.05 4.42 -13.72
C HIS A 413 -14.57 5.85 -13.99
N PHE A 414 -14.91 6.43 -15.14
CA PHE A 414 -14.56 7.81 -15.44
C PHE A 414 -15.27 8.80 -14.49
N MET A 415 -16.56 8.60 -14.20
CA MET A 415 -17.30 9.47 -13.31
C MET A 415 -16.77 9.44 -11.87
N GLU A 416 -16.36 8.26 -11.39
CA GLU A 416 -15.70 8.11 -10.09
C GLU A 416 -14.35 8.85 -10.05
N LEU A 417 -13.51 8.67 -11.07
CA LEU A 417 -12.22 9.33 -11.16
C LEU A 417 -12.34 10.84 -11.34
N ARG A 418 -13.30 11.31 -12.13
CA ARG A 418 -13.66 12.72 -12.29
C ARG A 418 -13.96 13.37 -10.94
N SER A 419 -14.82 12.74 -10.13
CA SER A 419 -15.15 13.26 -8.79
C SER A 419 -13.90 13.37 -7.95
N ARG A 420 -13.07 12.32 -7.91
CA ARG A 420 -11.81 12.32 -7.14
C ARG A 420 -10.90 13.48 -7.55
N ILE A 421 -10.69 13.69 -8.85
CA ILE A 421 -9.79 14.73 -9.39
C ILE A 421 -10.30 16.14 -9.05
N ILE A 422 -11.60 16.40 -9.24
CA ILE A 422 -12.21 17.70 -8.93
C ILE A 422 -12.17 17.96 -7.42
N ASP A 423 -12.54 16.96 -6.59
CA ASP A 423 -12.58 17.07 -5.13
C ASP A 423 -11.17 17.28 -4.53
N ALA A 424 -10.16 16.64 -5.12
CA ALA A 424 -8.76 16.79 -4.74
C ALA A 424 -8.10 18.05 -5.31
N ASN A 425 -8.74 18.71 -6.30
CA ASN A 425 -8.12 19.73 -7.15
C ASN A 425 -6.75 19.29 -7.70
N SER A 426 -6.64 18.02 -8.09
CA SER A 426 -5.36 17.39 -8.42
C SER A 426 -5.55 16.18 -9.32
N PRO A 427 -4.68 15.97 -10.31
CA PRO A 427 -4.68 14.74 -11.11
C PRO A 427 -4.13 13.54 -10.32
N TYR A 428 -3.53 13.76 -9.16
CA TYR A 428 -2.85 12.73 -8.37
C TYR A 428 -3.78 12.09 -7.35
N VAL A 429 -4.80 11.38 -7.86
CA VAL A 429 -5.75 10.60 -7.07
C VAL A 429 -5.58 9.12 -7.31
N ASP A 430 -6.08 8.27 -6.41
CA ASP A 430 -6.01 6.82 -6.60
C ASP A 430 -6.75 6.40 -7.88
N ALA A 431 -6.16 5.45 -8.60
CA ALA A 431 -6.81 4.81 -9.72
C ALA A 431 -8.07 4.05 -9.27
N VAL A 432 -9.05 3.91 -10.15
CA VAL A 432 -10.22 3.07 -9.90
C VAL A 432 -9.78 1.60 -10.00
N THR A 433 -10.12 0.80 -8.98
CA THR A 433 -9.75 -0.62 -8.92
C THR A 433 -10.42 -1.38 -10.06
N GLY A 434 -9.65 -2.17 -10.81
CA GLY A 434 -10.13 -2.83 -12.04
C GLY A 434 -9.94 -1.99 -13.32
N ALA A 435 -9.73 -0.68 -13.21
CA ALA A 435 -9.54 0.25 -14.33
C ALA A 435 -8.25 1.07 -14.21
N THR A 436 -7.17 0.44 -13.71
CA THR A 436 -5.92 1.14 -13.39
C THR A 436 -5.30 1.84 -14.60
N THR A 437 -5.20 1.14 -15.73
CA THR A 437 -4.61 1.70 -16.96
C THR A 437 -5.38 2.92 -17.47
N GLN A 438 -6.71 2.82 -17.52
CA GLN A 438 -7.59 3.93 -17.94
C GLN A 438 -7.54 5.09 -16.93
N SER A 439 -7.47 4.78 -15.64
CA SER A 439 -7.37 5.81 -14.60
C SER A 439 -6.08 6.60 -14.72
N GLU A 440 -4.96 5.93 -14.95
CA GLU A 440 -3.68 6.61 -15.17
C GLU A 440 -3.70 7.46 -16.45
N ALA A 441 -4.33 6.99 -17.53
CA ALA A 441 -4.47 7.76 -18.77
C ALA A 441 -5.23 9.08 -18.56
N VAL A 442 -6.37 9.04 -17.85
CA VAL A 442 -7.16 10.24 -17.52
C VAL A 442 -6.38 11.18 -16.59
N LYS A 443 -5.75 10.65 -15.54
CA LYS A 443 -4.92 11.43 -14.60
C LYS A 443 -3.78 12.14 -15.32
N GLN A 444 -3.10 11.46 -16.24
CA GLN A 444 -2.03 12.05 -17.05
C GLN A 444 -2.55 13.15 -17.97
N ALA A 445 -3.69 12.94 -18.64
CA ALA A 445 -4.28 13.97 -19.49
C ALA A 445 -4.64 15.23 -18.69
N VAL A 446 -5.21 15.08 -17.49
CA VAL A 446 -5.47 16.23 -16.60
C VAL A 446 -4.16 16.91 -16.18
N ALA A 447 -3.12 16.15 -15.83
CA ALA A 447 -1.82 16.72 -15.49
C ALA A 447 -1.20 17.51 -16.65
N ARG A 448 -1.27 16.99 -17.88
CA ARG A 448 -0.80 17.66 -19.10
C ARG A 448 -1.55 18.97 -19.34
N VAL A 449 -2.88 18.96 -19.21
CA VAL A 449 -3.70 20.16 -19.33
C VAL A 449 -3.32 21.21 -18.29
N MET A 450 -3.16 20.82 -17.03
CA MET A 450 -2.79 21.76 -15.96
C MET A 450 -1.41 22.39 -16.22
N MET A 451 -0.45 21.62 -16.71
CA MET A 451 0.86 22.14 -17.11
C MET A 451 0.77 23.09 -18.30
N ALA A 452 -0.01 22.74 -19.33
CA ALA A 452 -0.22 23.59 -20.50
C ALA A 452 -0.88 24.93 -20.13
N SER A 453 -1.89 24.89 -19.27
CA SER A 453 -2.57 26.07 -18.73
C SER A 453 -1.64 26.93 -17.86
N ALA A 454 -0.82 26.32 -17.00
CA ALA A 454 0.16 27.04 -16.21
C ALA A 454 1.21 27.76 -17.08
N ARG A 455 1.70 27.12 -18.15
CA ARG A 455 2.59 27.74 -19.14
C ARG A 455 1.90 28.87 -19.90
N GLN A 456 0.65 28.68 -20.30
CA GLN A 456 -0.14 29.72 -20.95
C GLN A 456 -0.32 30.94 -20.04
N ARG A 457 -0.56 30.71 -18.74
CA ARG A 457 -0.67 31.78 -17.74
C ARG A 457 0.65 32.54 -17.59
N GLN A 458 1.77 31.84 -17.48
CA GLN A 458 3.09 32.46 -17.40
C GLN A 458 3.41 33.32 -18.64
N LYS A 459 3.03 32.85 -19.84
CA LYS A 459 3.15 33.64 -21.08
C LYS A 459 2.26 34.88 -21.08
N GLN A 460 1.04 34.78 -20.55
CA GLN A 460 0.12 35.93 -20.40
C GLN A 460 0.61 36.97 -19.38
N GLU A 461 1.32 36.53 -18.33
CA GLU A 461 1.87 37.40 -17.29
C GLU A 461 3.25 38.00 -17.64
N GLY A 462 3.76 37.75 -18.86
CA GLY A 462 5.03 38.31 -19.33
C GLY A 462 6.27 37.63 -18.74
N GLY A 463 6.16 36.38 -18.25
CA GLY A 463 7.31 35.59 -17.86
C GLY A 463 8.16 35.22 -19.08
N GLU A 464 9.37 35.80 -19.17
CA GLU A 464 10.33 35.44 -20.22
C GLU A 464 10.75 33.97 -20.09
N ASP A 465 10.57 33.22 -21.19
CA ASP A 465 10.91 31.80 -21.38
C ASP A 465 12.43 31.57 -21.54
N ALA A 466 13.26 32.29 -20.78
CA ALA A 466 14.68 32.52 -21.12
C ALA A 466 15.72 32.14 -20.04
N SER A 467 15.41 31.23 -19.11
CA SER A 467 16.46 30.58 -18.31
C SER A 467 16.44 29.07 -18.57
N GLY A 468 17.48 28.58 -19.25
CA GLY A 468 17.71 27.14 -19.44
C GLY A 468 17.91 26.39 -18.12
N TYR A 469 18.11 25.08 -18.21
CA TYR A 469 18.34 24.23 -17.05
C TYR A 469 19.85 24.11 -16.75
N ASP A 470 20.18 24.00 -15.48
CA ASP A 470 21.56 23.68 -15.08
C ASP A 470 21.88 22.23 -15.42
N VAL A 471 20.94 21.33 -15.12
CA VAL A 471 21.07 19.88 -15.33
C VAL A 471 19.82 19.35 -16.04
N VAL A 472 20.00 18.61 -17.13
CA VAL A 472 18.94 17.77 -17.70
C VAL A 472 19.21 16.31 -17.36
N VAL A 473 18.24 15.62 -16.79
CA VAL A 473 18.29 14.18 -16.48
C VAL A 473 17.44 13.42 -17.49
N VAL A 474 18.04 12.49 -18.22
CA VAL A 474 17.37 11.67 -19.24
C VAL A 474 16.99 10.32 -18.66
N GLY A 475 15.69 10.12 -18.42
CA GLY A 475 15.12 8.94 -17.78
C GLY A 475 14.75 9.17 -16.31
N SER A 476 13.59 8.64 -15.91
CA SER A 476 13.01 8.83 -14.56
C SER A 476 12.94 7.52 -13.76
N GLY A 477 13.85 6.58 -14.03
CA GLY A 477 14.08 5.44 -13.14
C GLY A 477 14.72 5.88 -11.82
N GLY A 478 14.99 4.94 -10.91
CA GLY A 478 15.57 5.26 -9.60
C GLY A 478 16.89 6.04 -9.68
N ALA A 479 17.72 5.79 -10.70
CA ALA A 479 18.95 6.56 -10.91
C ALA A 479 18.69 8.02 -11.27
N GLY A 480 17.75 8.26 -12.20
CA GLY A 480 17.42 9.61 -12.65
C GLY A 480 16.71 10.43 -11.56
N LEU A 481 15.75 9.82 -10.85
CA LEU A 481 15.07 10.48 -9.73
C LEU A 481 16.07 10.83 -8.61
N THR A 482 16.95 9.89 -8.25
CA THR A 482 17.99 10.13 -7.25
C THR A 482 18.96 11.24 -7.68
N ALA A 483 19.39 11.22 -8.94
CA ALA A 483 20.28 12.25 -9.49
C ALA A 483 19.64 13.64 -9.49
N ALA A 484 18.35 13.73 -9.82
CA ALA A 484 17.61 14.99 -9.82
C ALA A 484 17.46 15.57 -8.42
N ILE A 485 17.11 14.75 -7.42
CA ILE A 485 17.06 15.18 -6.01
C ILE A 485 18.46 15.68 -5.60
N GLN A 486 19.49 14.86 -5.82
CA GLN A 486 20.84 15.21 -5.38
C GLN A 486 21.38 16.48 -6.05
N ALA A 487 21.12 16.69 -7.34
CA ALA A 487 21.51 17.91 -8.05
C ALA A 487 20.73 19.14 -7.55
N SER A 488 19.44 18.98 -7.27
CA SER A 488 18.59 20.04 -6.71
C SER A 488 19.04 20.47 -5.32
N GLU A 489 19.41 19.52 -4.45
CA GLU A 489 19.98 19.80 -3.13
C GLU A 489 21.30 20.59 -3.22
N GLN A 490 22.02 20.46 -4.32
CA GLN A 490 23.22 21.23 -4.64
C GLN A 490 22.94 22.60 -5.27
N GLY A 491 21.65 22.97 -5.39
CA GLY A 491 21.17 24.25 -5.87
C GLY A 491 20.98 24.35 -7.39
N ALA A 492 21.03 23.23 -8.12
CA ALA A 492 20.82 23.23 -9.58
C ALA A 492 19.32 23.27 -9.93
N ARG A 493 18.98 23.98 -11.01
CA ARG A 493 17.66 23.83 -11.67
C ARG A 493 17.69 22.62 -12.60
N VAL A 494 16.77 21.68 -12.40
CA VAL A 494 16.79 20.36 -13.03
C VAL A 494 15.54 20.12 -13.87
N LEU A 495 15.71 19.55 -15.06
CA LEU A 495 14.63 18.96 -15.84
C LEU A 495 14.85 17.45 -15.99
N ILE A 496 13.88 16.64 -15.60
CA ILE A 496 13.82 15.22 -15.93
C ILE A 496 13.00 15.04 -17.22
N VAL A 497 13.55 14.32 -18.18
CA VAL A 497 12.85 13.95 -19.43
C VAL A 497 12.64 12.44 -19.47
N GLU A 498 11.39 12.00 -19.52
CA GLU A 498 10.97 10.59 -19.54
C GLU A 498 10.17 10.28 -20.80
N LYS A 499 10.57 9.24 -21.53
CA LYS A 499 9.89 8.87 -22.78
C LYS A 499 8.58 8.13 -22.55
N MET A 500 8.45 7.45 -21.41
CA MET A 500 7.24 6.73 -21.03
C MET A 500 6.21 7.70 -20.43
N PRO A 501 4.92 7.31 -20.41
CA PRO A 501 3.88 8.11 -19.78
C PRO A 501 3.96 8.11 -18.24
N VAL A 502 4.62 7.11 -17.64
CA VAL A 502 4.74 6.95 -16.19
C VAL A 502 6.21 6.89 -15.78
N PRO A 503 6.64 7.65 -14.76
CA PRO A 503 7.98 7.54 -14.21
C PRO A 503 8.30 6.20 -13.55
N GLY A 504 9.60 5.88 -13.42
CA GLY A 504 10.09 4.77 -12.59
C GLY A 504 10.72 3.60 -13.36
N GLY A 505 10.40 3.41 -14.64
CA GLY A 505 11.04 2.40 -15.51
C GLY A 505 11.11 0.99 -14.90
N ASN A 506 12.24 0.29 -15.09
CA ASN A 506 12.48 -1.02 -14.45
C ASN A 506 12.59 -0.95 -12.93
N THR A 507 12.88 0.21 -12.33
CA THR A 507 13.00 0.32 -10.87
C THR A 507 11.69 -0.07 -10.20
N LEU A 508 10.52 0.26 -10.78
CA LEU A 508 9.20 -0.17 -10.29
C LEU A 508 9.07 -1.70 -10.17
N LYS A 509 9.77 -2.45 -11.02
CA LYS A 509 9.72 -3.91 -11.07
C LYS A 509 10.69 -4.59 -10.10
N ALA A 510 11.52 -3.82 -9.37
CA ALA A 510 12.44 -4.39 -8.39
C ALA A 510 11.67 -4.98 -7.20
N SER A 511 11.97 -6.24 -6.84
CA SER A 511 11.23 -6.97 -5.82
C SER A 511 11.97 -7.14 -4.50
N VAL A 512 13.26 -7.52 -4.53
CA VAL A 512 13.94 -8.02 -3.32
C VAL A 512 14.42 -6.92 -2.39
N GLY A 513 15.37 -6.09 -2.83
CA GLY A 513 16.02 -5.10 -1.98
C GLY A 513 17.31 -4.53 -2.55
N MET A 514 18.02 -3.77 -1.71
CA MET A 514 19.25 -3.04 -2.00
C MET A 514 20.41 -3.58 -1.16
N ASN A 515 21.52 -3.96 -1.78
CA ASN A 515 22.66 -4.47 -1.01
C ASN A 515 23.52 -3.36 -0.41
N ALA A 516 23.90 -3.52 0.84
CA ALA A 516 24.92 -2.71 1.51
C ALA A 516 25.53 -3.48 2.67
N ALA A 517 26.81 -3.27 2.93
CA ALA A 517 27.52 -3.83 4.07
C ALA A 517 27.89 -2.73 5.07
N GLU A 518 28.03 -3.12 6.34
CA GLU A 518 28.36 -2.23 7.47
C GLU A 518 27.29 -1.14 7.73
N THR A 519 26.01 -1.48 7.53
CA THR A 519 24.92 -0.52 7.75
C THR A 519 24.48 -0.46 9.21
N ARG A 520 23.86 0.67 9.59
CA ARG A 520 23.21 0.81 10.91
C ARG A 520 22.13 -0.26 11.14
N PHE A 521 21.39 -0.67 10.10
CA PHE A 521 20.33 -1.66 10.22
C PHE A 521 20.89 -3.10 10.38
N GLN A 522 22.02 -3.42 9.74
CA GLN A 522 22.74 -4.69 10.01
C GLN A 522 23.17 -4.74 11.49
N THR A 523 23.72 -3.63 12.00
CA THR A 523 24.12 -3.51 13.41
C THR A 523 22.95 -3.76 14.36
N VAL A 524 21.79 -3.13 14.10
CA VAL A 524 20.56 -3.32 14.90
C VAL A 524 20.06 -4.77 14.91
N LYS A 525 20.23 -5.49 13.79
CA LYS A 525 19.87 -6.92 13.67
C LYS A 525 20.97 -7.89 14.13
N GLY A 526 22.09 -7.39 14.63
CA GLY A 526 23.23 -8.21 15.06
C GLY A 526 23.97 -8.91 13.92
N ILE A 527 23.78 -8.48 12.67
CA ILE A 527 24.45 -9.02 11.50
C ILE A 527 25.84 -8.39 11.41
N ARG A 528 26.88 -9.23 11.39
CA ARG A 528 28.27 -8.82 11.20
C ARG A 528 28.70 -9.10 9.78
N ASP A 529 28.76 -8.05 8.97
CA ASP A 529 29.22 -8.08 7.58
C ASP A 529 30.44 -7.16 7.43
N SER A 530 31.11 -7.18 6.27
CA SER A 530 32.19 -6.24 5.97
C SER A 530 32.16 -5.79 4.52
N LYS A 531 32.62 -4.57 4.27
CA LYS A 531 32.80 -4.06 2.91
C LYS A 531 33.74 -4.93 2.09
N GLU A 532 34.81 -5.45 2.68
CA GLU A 532 35.76 -6.31 1.95
C GLU A 532 35.10 -7.61 1.49
N LEU A 533 34.34 -8.28 2.36
CA LEU A 533 33.59 -9.48 1.96
C LEU A 533 32.59 -9.17 0.85
N PHE A 534 31.87 -8.04 0.95
CA PHE A 534 30.94 -7.63 -0.10
C PHE A 534 31.64 -7.35 -1.43
N TYR A 535 32.83 -6.74 -1.41
CA TYR A 535 33.67 -6.52 -2.58
C TYR A 535 34.13 -7.85 -3.20
N GLU A 536 34.69 -8.76 -2.41
CA GLU A 536 35.18 -10.06 -2.87
C GLU A 536 34.07 -10.90 -3.49
N GLU A 537 32.92 -10.97 -2.84
CA GLU A 537 31.76 -11.73 -3.34
C GLU A 537 31.17 -11.11 -4.61
N THR A 538 31.13 -9.78 -4.70
CA THR A 538 30.67 -9.11 -5.93
C THR A 538 31.66 -9.31 -7.08
N LEU A 539 32.97 -9.22 -6.83
CA LEU A 539 34.01 -9.44 -7.84
C LEU A 539 33.99 -10.88 -8.34
N LYS A 540 33.86 -11.84 -7.41
CA LYS A 540 33.70 -13.27 -7.75
C LYS A 540 32.42 -13.51 -8.54
N GLY A 541 31.31 -12.91 -8.11
CA GLY A 541 30.02 -12.97 -8.77
C GLY A 541 30.05 -12.42 -10.20
N GLY A 542 30.79 -11.34 -10.42
CA GLY A 542 31.03 -10.73 -11.73
C GLY A 542 32.17 -11.37 -12.52
N GLN A 543 32.65 -12.55 -12.09
CA GLN A 543 33.68 -13.35 -12.77
C GLN A 543 35.03 -12.61 -12.96
N GLY A 544 35.34 -11.65 -12.08
CA GLY A 544 36.56 -10.85 -12.16
C GLY A 544 36.59 -9.83 -13.30
N LYS A 545 35.48 -9.65 -14.04
CA LYS A 545 35.37 -8.66 -15.13
C LYS A 545 35.00 -7.26 -14.65
N ASN A 546 34.60 -7.11 -13.38
CA ASN A 546 34.26 -5.81 -12.82
C ASN A 546 35.45 -4.84 -12.93
N ASN A 547 35.17 -3.58 -13.24
CA ASN A 547 36.11 -2.49 -13.02
C ASN A 547 36.32 -2.35 -11.50
N THR A 548 37.50 -2.74 -11.03
CA THR A 548 37.81 -2.80 -9.59
C THR A 548 37.77 -1.45 -8.89
N VAL A 549 38.06 -0.36 -9.61
CA VAL A 549 37.98 1.01 -9.08
C VAL A 549 36.52 1.41 -8.87
N LEU A 550 35.65 1.18 -9.86
CA LEU A 550 34.22 1.44 -9.75
C LEU A 550 33.55 0.53 -8.71
N LEU A 551 33.91 -0.76 -8.68
CA LEU A 551 33.39 -1.70 -7.71
C LEU A 551 33.78 -1.32 -6.27
N ARG A 552 35.01 -0.85 -6.06
CA ARG A 552 35.43 -0.34 -4.75
C ARG A 552 34.60 0.86 -4.34
N ALA A 553 34.41 1.83 -5.25
CA ALA A 553 33.56 3.00 -4.99
C ALA A 553 32.10 2.60 -4.68
N PHE A 554 31.55 1.65 -5.42
CA PHE A 554 30.21 1.09 -5.19
C PHE A 554 30.05 0.53 -3.77
N VAL A 555 30.97 -0.32 -3.33
CA VAL A 555 30.91 -0.93 -1.99
C VAL A 555 31.05 0.12 -0.88
N GLU A 556 31.95 1.09 -1.05
CA GLU A 556 32.17 2.14 -0.04
C GLU A 556 30.95 3.06 0.14
N GLN A 557 30.24 3.35 -0.95
CA GLN A 557 29.09 4.25 -0.97
C GLN A 557 27.77 3.58 -0.57
N ALA A 558 27.68 2.24 -0.66
CA ALA A 558 26.46 1.50 -0.38
C ALA A 558 25.81 1.80 0.99
N PRO A 559 26.52 1.79 2.14
CA PRO A 559 25.91 2.16 3.42
C PRO A 559 25.45 3.62 3.47
N LEU A 560 26.21 4.53 2.85
CA LEU A 560 25.84 5.96 2.78
C LEU A 560 24.58 6.19 1.94
N ALA A 561 24.35 5.35 0.94
CA ALA A 561 23.13 5.38 0.14
C ALA A 561 21.91 4.87 0.92
N ILE A 562 22.07 3.87 1.78
CA ILE A 562 21.02 3.42 2.71
C ILE A 562 20.64 4.53 3.69
N ASP A 563 21.62 5.23 4.25
CA ASP A 563 21.37 6.34 5.17
C ASP A 563 20.70 7.51 4.46
N TRP A 564 21.18 7.89 3.28
CA TRP A 564 20.58 8.96 2.47
C TRP A 564 19.11 8.68 2.13
N LEU A 565 18.77 7.45 1.72
CA LEU A 565 17.37 7.07 1.48
C LEU A 565 16.52 7.26 2.74
N ALA A 566 17.03 6.84 3.89
CA ALA A 566 16.29 6.94 5.14
C ALA A 566 16.13 8.40 5.61
N ASP A 567 17.11 9.26 5.38
CA ASP A 567 17.00 10.71 5.63
C ASP A 567 15.93 11.37 4.73
N HIS A 568 15.60 10.74 3.60
CA HIS A 568 14.53 11.13 2.67
C HIS A 568 13.20 10.38 2.90
N GLY A 569 13.06 9.73 4.07
CA GLY A 569 11.83 9.01 4.44
C GLY A 569 11.62 7.68 3.73
N ILE A 570 12.67 7.11 3.10
CA ILE A 570 12.67 5.82 2.42
C ILE A 570 13.49 4.82 3.24
N VAL A 571 12.83 4.11 4.16
CA VAL A 571 13.51 3.29 5.17
C VAL A 571 13.57 1.82 4.78
N LEU A 572 14.79 1.30 4.56
CA LEU A 572 15.06 -0.11 4.20
C LEU A 572 15.68 -0.88 5.38
N SER A 573 14.88 -1.07 6.44
CA SER A 573 15.36 -1.61 7.73
C SER A 573 15.27 -3.14 7.87
N ASP A 574 14.47 -3.84 7.04
CA ASP A 574 14.50 -5.30 7.01
C ASP A 574 15.63 -5.80 6.10
N ILE A 575 16.14 -7.01 6.35
CA ILE A 575 17.32 -7.55 5.66
C ILE A 575 17.09 -9.00 5.30
N THR A 576 17.37 -9.35 4.06
CA THR A 576 17.33 -10.71 3.52
C THR A 576 18.59 -11.03 2.72
N ILE A 577 18.59 -12.14 1.99
CA ILE A 577 19.71 -12.61 1.18
C ILE A 577 19.26 -12.99 -0.24
N THR A 578 20.15 -12.75 -1.19
CA THR A 578 20.04 -13.19 -2.59
C THR A 578 21.17 -14.16 -2.95
N GLY A 579 21.05 -14.84 -4.08
CA GLY A 579 22.05 -15.80 -4.56
C GLY A 579 23.42 -15.16 -4.80
N GLY A 580 24.48 -15.92 -4.53
CA GLY A 580 25.88 -15.47 -4.67
C GLY A 580 26.46 -14.68 -3.49
N MET A 581 25.76 -14.65 -2.36
CA MET A 581 26.20 -14.00 -1.11
C MET A 581 26.22 -14.99 0.06
N SER A 582 27.11 -14.76 1.04
CA SER A 582 27.19 -15.57 2.26
C SER A 582 26.52 -14.94 3.49
N ILE A 583 26.20 -13.64 3.45
CA ILE A 583 25.64 -12.88 4.59
C ILE A 583 24.37 -12.13 4.15
N ASP A 584 23.38 -12.06 5.05
CA ASP A 584 22.16 -11.26 4.89
C ASP A 584 22.55 -9.76 4.79
N ARG A 585 22.42 -9.18 3.60
CA ARG A 585 22.79 -7.77 3.33
C ARG A 585 21.87 -7.05 2.36
N THR A 586 20.80 -7.71 1.93
CA THR A 586 19.82 -7.12 1.00
C THR A 586 18.74 -6.40 1.78
N HIS A 587 18.87 -5.09 1.89
CA HIS A 587 17.97 -4.18 2.60
C HIS A 587 16.63 -3.99 1.88
N ARG A 588 15.52 -4.05 2.62
CA ARG A 588 14.16 -3.91 2.08
C ARG A 588 13.23 -3.22 3.10
N PRO A 589 12.02 -2.79 2.70
CA PRO A 589 11.05 -2.20 3.63
C PRO A 589 10.74 -3.12 4.81
N ALA A 590 10.46 -2.55 5.97
CA ALA A 590 10.23 -3.29 7.22
C ALA A 590 9.13 -4.35 7.10
N ASP A 591 8.14 -4.09 6.24
CA ASP A 591 6.99 -4.95 6.01
C ASP A 591 7.23 -6.00 4.91
N ALA A 592 8.47 -6.11 4.41
CA ALA A 592 8.88 -6.99 3.31
C ALA A 592 8.14 -6.77 1.98
N SER A 593 7.55 -5.59 1.77
CA SER A 593 7.01 -5.19 0.47
C SER A 593 8.10 -5.08 -0.60
N ALA A 594 7.67 -5.10 -1.87
CA ALA A 594 8.59 -5.00 -3.00
C ALA A 594 9.31 -3.65 -2.99
N VAL A 595 10.65 -3.67 -3.00
CA VAL A 595 11.47 -2.45 -2.86
C VAL A 595 11.23 -1.44 -3.99
N GLY A 596 10.88 -1.88 -5.19
CA GLY A 596 10.80 -1.04 -6.39
C GLY A 596 9.73 0.02 -6.30
N GLY A 597 8.48 -0.39 -6.09
CA GLY A 597 7.36 0.54 -5.91
C GLY A 597 7.55 1.47 -4.71
N TYR A 598 8.04 0.92 -3.60
CA TYR A 598 8.36 1.69 -2.40
C TYR A 598 9.42 2.78 -2.66
N LEU A 599 10.52 2.41 -3.34
CA LEU A 599 11.61 3.32 -3.68
C LEU A 599 11.15 4.40 -4.66
N VAL A 600 10.49 4.04 -5.76
CA VAL A 600 10.03 5.01 -6.77
C VAL A 600 9.00 5.98 -6.18
N SER A 601 8.04 5.48 -5.39
CA SER A 601 7.06 6.33 -4.73
C SER A 601 7.73 7.32 -3.78
N GLY A 602 8.67 6.85 -2.95
CA GLY A 602 9.45 7.70 -2.06
C GLY A 602 10.29 8.74 -2.80
N LEU A 603 10.99 8.36 -3.87
CA LEU A 603 11.81 9.27 -4.66
C LEU A 603 10.95 10.32 -5.39
N LEU A 604 9.81 9.93 -5.98
CA LEU A 604 8.89 10.87 -6.62
C LEU A 604 8.33 11.88 -5.62
N LYS A 605 7.96 11.43 -4.41
CA LYS A 605 7.54 12.32 -3.32
C LYS A 605 8.62 13.35 -2.99
N ASN A 606 9.89 12.94 -2.97
CA ASN A 606 11.02 13.85 -2.73
C ASN A 606 11.24 14.82 -3.90
N VAL A 607 11.15 14.35 -5.15
CA VAL A 607 11.22 15.23 -6.34
C VAL A 607 10.11 16.29 -6.31
N GLN A 608 8.88 15.91 -5.96
CA GLN A 608 7.74 16.83 -5.86
C GLN A 608 7.93 17.91 -4.78
N GLN A 609 8.78 17.67 -3.78
CA GLN A 609 9.11 18.65 -2.74
C GLN A 609 10.19 19.65 -3.19
N GLN A 610 10.79 19.46 -4.38
CA GLN A 610 11.86 20.29 -4.91
C GLN A 610 11.32 21.20 -6.04
N PRO A 611 11.03 22.49 -5.77
CA PRO A 611 10.48 23.39 -6.78
C PRO A 611 11.43 23.67 -7.96
N SER A 612 12.72 23.35 -7.78
CA SER A 612 13.76 23.43 -8.81
C SER A 612 13.80 22.23 -9.74
N VAL A 613 12.97 21.19 -9.53
CA VAL A 613 12.93 19.99 -10.38
C VAL A 613 11.62 19.94 -11.15
N GLU A 614 11.73 19.92 -12.48
CA GLU A 614 10.60 19.72 -13.39
C GLU A 614 10.66 18.32 -14.02
N ILE A 615 9.50 17.71 -14.32
CA ILE A 615 9.42 16.41 -15.01
C ILE A 615 8.61 16.57 -16.30
N MET A 616 9.15 16.09 -17.40
CA MET A 616 8.51 16.05 -18.71
C MET A 616 8.41 14.60 -19.19
N THR A 617 7.20 14.02 -19.10
CA THR A 617 6.90 12.66 -19.56
C THR A 617 6.54 12.64 -21.06
N GLU A 618 6.40 11.44 -21.62
CA GLU A 618 6.07 11.22 -23.04
C GLU A 618 6.98 12.01 -23.99
N SER A 619 8.25 12.15 -23.60
CA SER A 619 9.22 13.02 -24.24
C SER A 619 10.57 12.31 -24.30
N SER A 620 11.14 12.20 -25.50
CA SER A 620 12.40 11.50 -25.74
C SER A 620 13.49 12.51 -26.05
N VAL A 621 14.62 12.43 -25.34
CA VAL A 621 15.83 13.14 -25.77
C VAL A 621 16.43 12.39 -26.97
N THR A 622 16.54 13.07 -28.10
CA THR A 622 17.03 12.48 -29.36
C THR A 622 18.46 12.89 -29.67
N GLU A 623 18.92 14.02 -29.13
CA GLU A 623 20.26 14.56 -29.38
C GLU A 623 20.74 15.41 -28.19
N ILE A 624 22.06 15.39 -27.94
CA ILE A 624 22.73 16.26 -26.98
C ILE A 624 23.66 17.18 -27.77
N HIS A 625 23.51 18.50 -27.60
CA HIS A 625 24.29 19.50 -28.33
C HIS A 625 25.47 19.97 -27.52
N CYS A 626 26.65 19.93 -28.14
CA CYS A 626 27.89 20.43 -27.54
C CYS A 626 28.43 21.64 -28.32
N GLN A 627 28.75 22.73 -27.62
CA GLN A 627 29.43 23.90 -28.17
C GLN A 627 30.84 23.98 -27.56
N SER A 628 31.87 24.06 -28.40
CA SER A 628 33.28 24.04 -27.98
C SER A 628 33.61 22.85 -27.06
N GLY A 629 33.01 21.69 -27.33
CA GLY A 629 33.20 20.45 -26.56
C GLY A 629 32.45 20.39 -25.22
N LYS A 630 31.64 21.40 -24.86
CA LYS A 630 30.83 21.42 -23.64
C LYS A 630 29.34 21.34 -23.97
N VAL A 631 28.54 20.63 -23.17
CA VAL A 631 27.07 20.58 -23.31
C VAL A 631 26.46 21.99 -23.34
N SER A 632 25.49 22.20 -24.23
CA SER A 632 24.82 23.49 -24.45
C SER A 632 23.29 23.38 -24.51
N ALA A 633 22.76 22.28 -25.04
CA ALA A 633 21.32 22.01 -25.13
C ALA A 633 21.03 20.52 -25.33
N VAL A 634 19.77 20.14 -25.25
CA VAL A 634 19.26 18.84 -25.70
C VAL A 634 18.07 19.03 -26.65
N THR A 635 17.98 18.17 -27.67
CA THR A 635 16.78 18.04 -28.50
C THR A 635 15.80 17.07 -27.82
N VAL A 636 14.57 17.52 -27.57
CA VAL A 636 13.49 16.68 -27.04
C VAL A 636 12.38 16.54 -28.09
N GLN A 637 11.99 15.31 -28.37
CA GLN A 637 10.82 14.98 -29.18
C GLN A 637 9.66 14.56 -28.27
N THR A 638 8.54 15.27 -28.33
CA THR A 638 7.33 14.93 -27.56
C THR A 638 6.47 13.88 -28.28
N ALA A 639 5.52 13.27 -27.58
CA ALA A 639 4.54 12.36 -28.18
C ALA A 639 3.68 13.02 -29.29
N GLN A 640 3.54 14.33 -29.27
CA GLN A 640 2.86 15.10 -30.32
C GLN A 640 3.77 15.38 -31.54
N ASN A 641 4.97 14.77 -31.59
CA ASN A 641 6.01 15.02 -32.59
C ASN A 641 6.52 16.47 -32.63
N GLU A 642 6.34 17.22 -31.54
CA GLU A 642 6.98 18.52 -31.39
C GLU A 642 8.47 18.33 -31.07
N THR A 643 9.32 19.14 -31.70
CA THR A 643 10.76 19.15 -31.43
C THR A 643 11.12 20.40 -30.64
N LEU A 644 11.61 20.21 -29.42
CA LEU A 644 12.01 21.28 -28.51
C LEU A 644 13.53 21.29 -28.36
N GLN A 645 14.12 22.48 -28.39
CA GLN A 645 15.52 22.70 -28.01
C GLN A 645 15.56 23.25 -26.59
N ILE A 646 16.10 22.47 -25.66
CA ILE A 646 16.16 22.84 -24.25
C ILE A 646 17.59 23.20 -23.88
N PRO A 647 17.91 24.47 -23.59
CA PRO A 647 19.25 24.85 -23.16
C PRO A 647 19.61 24.19 -21.83
N ALA A 648 20.81 23.61 -21.77
CA ALA A 648 21.30 22.85 -20.63
C ALA A 648 22.81 23.03 -20.45
N ARG A 649 23.29 23.14 -19.21
CA ARG A 649 24.73 23.24 -18.94
C ARG A 649 25.42 21.88 -18.76
N SER A 650 24.65 20.86 -18.35
CA SER A 650 25.10 19.48 -18.20
C SER A 650 23.93 18.51 -18.39
N VAL A 651 24.25 17.26 -18.72
CA VAL A 651 23.28 16.18 -18.92
C VAL A 651 23.67 14.95 -18.12
N ILE A 652 22.70 14.32 -17.45
CA ILE A 652 22.83 13.02 -16.79
C ILE A 652 21.96 12.02 -17.56
N VAL A 653 22.55 10.99 -18.14
CA VAL A 653 21.82 9.91 -18.82
C VAL A 653 21.57 8.76 -17.84
N ALA A 654 20.30 8.49 -17.54
CA ALA A 654 19.84 7.49 -16.57
C ALA A 654 18.73 6.60 -17.16
N THR A 655 18.89 6.23 -18.44
CA THR A 655 17.84 5.61 -19.27
C THR A 655 17.64 4.11 -19.06
N GLY A 656 18.41 3.48 -18.17
CA GLY A 656 18.47 2.03 -18.04
C GLY A 656 19.12 1.32 -19.23
N GLY A 657 18.95 0.00 -19.28
CA GLY A 657 19.60 -0.90 -20.23
C GLY A 657 18.83 -1.14 -21.54
N PHE A 658 19.13 -2.29 -22.16
CA PHE A 658 18.57 -2.68 -23.47
C PHE A 658 17.90 -4.06 -23.51
N SER A 659 17.59 -4.64 -22.34
CA SER A 659 16.96 -5.97 -22.20
C SER A 659 15.57 -6.12 -22.85
N ALA A 660 14.90 -5.02 -23.22
CA ALA A 660 13.63 -5.04 -23.94
C ALA A 660 13.78 -4.83 -25.47
N ASN A 661 15.01 -4.67 -25.96
CA ASN A 661 15.31 -4.59 -27.39
C ASN A 661 15.79 -5.98 -27.89
N PRO A 662 14.90 -6.82 -28.44
CA PRO A 662 15.27 -8.17 -28.85
C PRO A 662 16.34 -8.19 -29.93
N GLN A 663 16.37 -7.20 -30.82
CA GLN A 663 17.38 -7.12 -31.87
C GLN A 663 18.77 -6.87 -31.29
N MET A 664 18.89 -5.94 -30.35
CA MET A 664 20.16 -5.64 -29.70
C MET A 664 20.60 -6.78 -28.77
N VAL A 665 19.68 -7.41 -28.05
CA VAL A 665 19.96 -8.60 -27.24
C VAL A 665 20.51 -9.74 -28.11
N VAL A 666 19.83 -10.08 -29.21
CA VAL A 666 20.24 -11.16 -30.13
C VAL A 666 21.55 -10.81 -30.86
N HIS A 667 21.79 -9.54 -31.17
CA HIS A 667 23.05 -9.11 -31.77
C HIS A 667 24.25 -9.46 -30.88
N TYR A 668 24.15 -9.22 -29.58
CA TYR A 668 25.22 -9.51 -28.63
C TYR A 668 25.22 -10.95 -28.09
N ARG A 669 24.05 -11.58 -28.00
CA ARG A 669 23.84 -12.93 -27.45
C ARG A 669 22.82 -13.70 -28.30
N PRO A 670 23.23 -14.26 -29.46
CA PRO A 670 22.32 -14.90 -30.41
C PRO A 670 21.48 -16.03 -29.84
N GLU A 671 21.98 -16.74 -28.82
CA GLU A 671 21.28 -17.84 -28.16
C GLU A 671 20.09 -17.40 -27.29
N LEU A 672 19.93 -16.10 -27.02
CA LEU A 672 18.78 -15.54 -26.30
C LEU A 672 17.58 -15.25 -27.23
N ALA A 673 17.66 -15.63 -28.51
CA ALA A 673 16.54 -15.49 -29.43
C ALA A 673 15.29 -16.23 -28.91
N GLY A 674 14.17 -15.51 -28.84
CA GLY A 674 12.89 -16.04 -28.38
C GLY A 674 12.68 -16.06 -26.86
N PHE A 675 13.65 -15.61 -26.05
CA PHE A 675 13.46 -15.48 -24.61
C PHE A 675 12.49 -14.33 -24.28
N VAL A 676 11.64 -14.56 -23.27
CA VAL A 676 10.82 -13.49 -22.67
C VAL A 676 11.69 -12.48 -21.93
N THR A 677 11.21 -11.25 -21.76
CA THR A 677 11.90 -10.21 -20.99
C THR A 677 11.08 -9.74 -19.81
N THR A 678 11.73 -9.60 -18.66
CA THR A 678 11.10 -9.07 -17.43
C THR A 678 10.98 -7.54 -17.44
N ASN A 679 11.55 -6.88 -18.45
CA ASN A 679 11.73 -5.44 -18.46
C ASN A 679 10.46 -4.67 -18.88
N HIS A 680 10.42 -3.36 -18.63
CA HIS A 680 9.44 -2.48 -19.27
C HIS A 680 9.83 -2.21 -20.73
N ALA A 681 8.84 -1.89 -21.56
CA ALA A 681 9.03 -1.67 -23.00
C ALA A 681 10.01 -0.53 -23.35
N GLY A 682 10.30 0.38 -22.40
CA GLY A 682 11.22 1.49 -22.60
C GLY A 682 12.70 1.12 -22.49
N ALA A 683 13.07 -0.06 -22.00
CA ALA A 683 14.48 -0.46 -21.81
C ALA A 683 15.13 -0.93 -23.13
N THR A 684 15.33 0.00 -24.07
CA THR A 684 15.70 -0.31 -25.46
C THR A 684 17.13 0.07 -25.86
N GLY A 685 17.93 0.61 -24.93
CA GLY A 685 19.31 1.06 -25.20
C GLY A 685 19.43 2.45 -25.81
N SER A 686 18.36 3.26 -25.83
CA SER A 686 18.38 4.59 -26.48
C SER A 686 19.40 5.55 -25.87
N GLY A 687 19.64 5.53 -24.56
CA GLY A 687 20.67 6.37 -23.94
C GLY A 687 22.09 5.92 -24.24
N ILE A 688 22.33 4.62 -24.46
CA ILE A 688 23.64 4.12 -24.91
C ILE A 688 23.94 4.67 -26.30
N ALA A 689 22.97 4.57 -27.22
CA ALA A 689 23.11 5.12 -28.57
C ALA A 689 23.33 6.64 -28.56
N LEU A 690 22.59 7.37 -27.73
CA LEU A 690 22.73 8.82 -27.55
C LEU A 690 24.14 9.22 -27.11
N LEU A 691 24.73 8.47 -26.16
CA LEU A 691 26.07 8.74 -25.66
C LEU A 691 27.16 8.27 -26.65
N GLN A 692 26.97 7.16 -27.34
CA GLN A 692 27.89 6.71 -28.40
C GLN A 692 27.98 7.72 -29.54
N ALA A 693 26.89 8.41 -29.88
CA ALA A 693 26.90 9.48 -30.87
C ALA A 693 27.79 10.68 -30.44
N LEU A 694 28.03 10.87 -29.14
CA LEU A 694 28.97 11.85 -28.59
C LEU A 694 30.42 11.32 -28.49
N GLY A 695 30.67 10.07 -28.87
CA GLY A 695 31.99 9.44 -28.77
C GLY A 695 32.23 8.64 -27.49
N ALA A 696 31.20 8.39 -26.66
CA ALA A 696 31.34 7.59 -25.45
C ALA A 696 31.86 6.16 -25.76
N GLY A 697 32.79 5.69 -24.92
CA GLY A 697 33.19 4.29 -24.90
C GLY A 697 32.10 3.39 -24.30
N THR A 698 32.10 2.12 -24.70
CA THR A 698 31.25 1.09 -24.08
C THR A 698 32.08 -0.11 -23.65
N VAL A 699 31.57 -0.86 -22.67
CA VAL A 699 32.21 -2.06 -22.11
C VAL A 699 31.15 -3.11 -21.79
N ASP A 700 31.54 -4.38 -21.80
CA ASP A 700 30.72 -5.52 -21.38
C ASP A 700 29.36 -5.68 -22.09
N MET A 701 29.18 -5.13 -23.30
CA MET A 701 27.89 -5.16 -24.02
C MET A 701 27.33 -6.58 -24.25
N GLY A 702 28.19 -7.60 -24.29
CA GLY A 702 27.80 -9.02 -24.37
C GLY A 702 27.32 -9.63 -23.05
N GLU A 703 27.59 -8.97 -21.92
CA GLU A 703 27.22 -9.44 -20.59
C GLU A 703 25.74 -9.12 -20.31
N ILE A 704 24.87 -9.98 -20.83
CA ILE A 704 23.41 -9.93 -20.64
C ILE A 704 22.99 -11.04 -19.67
N GLN A 705 22.37 -10.65 -18.55
CA GLN A 705 21.88 -11.56 -17.53
C GLN A 705 20.44 -11.98 -17.82
N ILE A 706 20.22 -13.28 -17.66
CA ILE A 706 18.90 -13.89 -17.55
C ILE A 706 18.56 -14.13 -16.08
N HIS A 707 17.29 -13.93 -15.72
CA HIS A 707 16.76 -14.30 -14.41
C HIS A 707 16.28 -15.75 -14.44
N PRO A 708 16.61 -16.60 -13.46
CA PRO A 708 16.28 -18.02 -13.52
C PRO A 708 14.78 -18.30 -13.34
N THR A 709 14.08 -17.46 -12.58
CA THR A 709 12.69 -17.71 -12.17
C THR A 709 11.73 -16.67 -12.76
N VAL A 710 11.20 -16.95 -13.96
CA VAL A 710 10.23 -16.10 -14.67
C VAL A 710 9.03 -16.93 -15.12
N GLU A 711 7.82 -16.41 -14.84
CA GLU A 711 6.57 -16.91 -15.38
C GLU A 711 6.48 -16.51 -16.87
N GLN A 712 6.30 -17.49 -17.75
CA GLN A 712 6.57 -17.33 -19.18
C GLN A 712 5.41 -16.72 -19.97
N THR A 713 4.17 -16.82 -19.51
CA THR A 713 3.00 -16.30 -20.23
C THR A 713 2.92 -14.78 -20.16
N THR A 714 3.18 -14.20 -19.00
CA THR A 714 3.12 -12.75 -18.75
C THR A 714 4.51 -12.12 -18.61
N SER A 715 5.57 -12.93 -18.71
CA SER A 715 6.96 -12.52 -18.47
C SER A 715 7.19 -11.95 -17.06
N TYR A 716 6.38 -12.39 -16.09
CA TYR A 716 6.43 -11.87 -14.73
C TYR A 716 7.55 -12.53 -13.92
N LEU A 717 8.38 -11.70 -13.26
CA LEU A 717 9.48 -12.20 -12.45
C LEU A 717 8.97 -12.77 -11.12
N ILE A 718 9.33 -14.02 -10.83
CA ILE A 718 9.09 -14.63 -9.52
C ILE A 718 10.32 -14.36 -8.63
N SER A 719 10.07 -13.67 -7.51
CA SER A 719 11.11 -13.07 -6.68
C SER A 719 12.09 -14.11 -6.13
N GLU A 720 13.37 -13.76 -6.17
CA GLU A 720 14.44 -14.57 -5.57
C GLU A 720 14.30 -14.66 -4.03
N ALA A 721 13.56 -13.73 -3.41
CA ALA A 721 13.22 -13.80 -1.99
C ALA A 721 12.45 -15.08 -1.63
N ILE A 722 11.70 -15.68 -2.56
CA ILE A 722 11.03 -16.97 -2.33
C ILE A 722 12.05 -18.08 -2.09
N ARG A 723 13.11 -18.13 -2.91
CA ARG A 723 14.26 -19.06 -2.71
C ARG A 723 15.06 -18.71 -1.45
N GLY A 724 15.31 -17.41 -1.22
CA GLY A 724 15.95 -16.89 0.00
C GLY A 724 15.19 -17.17 1.30
N GLY A 725 13.87 -17.38 1.20
CA GLY A 725 12.98 -17.79 2.28
C GLY A 725 13.01 -19.28 2.59
N GLY A 726 13.64 -20.11 1.75
CA GLY A 726 13.73 -21.56 1.95
C GLY A 726 13.13 -22.41 0.83
N ALA A 727 12.55 -21.80 -0.22
CA ALA A 727 11.97 -22.57 -1.30
C ALA A 727 13.03 -23.40 -2.05
N ILE A 728 12.57 -24.48 -2.67
CA ILE A 728 13.40 -25.37 -3.48
C ILE A 728 12.98 -25.34 -4.95
N LEU A 729 13.90 -25.70 -5.84
CA LEU A 729 13.61 -25.89 -7.26
C LEU A 729 13.58 -27.38 -7.58
N VAL A 730 12.49 -27.85 -8.19
CA VAL A 730 12.34 -29.26 -8.60
C VAL A 730 12.07 -29.35 -10.10
N SER A 731 12.60 -30.40 -10.73
CA SER A 731 12.27 -30.76 -12.11
C SER A 731 10.90 -31.45 -12.18
N GLN A 732 10.40 -31.72 -13.38
CA GLN A 732 9.17 -32.49 -13.60
C GLN A 732 9.23 -33.92 -13.03
N GLN A 733 10.43 -34.44 -12.75
CA GLN A 733 10.63 -35.73 -12.08
C GLN A 733 10.48 -35.64 -10.54
N GLY A 734 10.18 -34.46 -10.00
CA GLY A 734 10.03 -34.24 -8.56
C GLY A 734 11.35 -34.22 -7.78
N LYS A 735 12.48 -34.01 -8.46
CA LYS A 735 13.82 -33.99 -7.86
C LYS A 735 14.45 -32.61 -7.92
N ARG A 736 15.16 -32.24 -6.85
CA ARG A 736 16.09 -31.10 -6.86
C ARG A 736 17.27 -31.39 -7.79
N PHE A 737 17.86 -30.32 -8.33
CA PHE A 737 18.93 -30.44 -9.34
C PHE A 737 20.04 -29.39 -9.23
N ILE A 738 19.92 -28.43 -8.31
CA ILE A 738 20.87 -27.32 -8.14
C ILE A 738 20.79 -26.71 -6.74
N ASN A 739 21.84 -26.04 -6.30
CA ASN A 739 21.79 -25.10 -5.18
C ASN A 739 21.00 -23.86 -5.60
N GLU A 740 19.81 -23.67 -5.02
CA GLU A 740 18.89 -22.57 -5.37
C GLU A 740 19.44 -21.17 -5.05
N MET A 741 20.50 -21.08 -4.25
CA MET A 741 21.16 -19.84 -3.85
C MET A 741 22.51 -19.60 -4.57
N ASP A 742 22.82 -20.38 -5.61
CA ASP A 742 23.96 -20.10 -6.48
C ASP A 742 23.65 -18.90 -7.42
N THR A 743 24.65 -18.49 -8.21
CA THR A 743 24.52 -17.34 -9.13
C THR A 743 23.51 -17.62 -10.26
N ARG A 744 22.86 -16.56 -10.74
CA ARG A 744 21.74 -16.61 -11.70
C ARG A 744 22.10 -17.33 -13.00
N ASP A 745 23.31 -17.15 -13.48
CA ASP A 745 23.87 -17.84 -14.65
C ASP A 745 23.87 -19.36 -14.47
N LYS A 746 24.36 -19.87 -13.34
CA LYS A 746 24.40 -21.30 -13.05
C LYS A 746 23.02 -21.91 -12.83
N VAL A 747 22.16 -21.22 -12.07
CA VAL A 747 20.78 -21.69 -11.84
C VAL A 747 20.01 -21.73 -13.16
N SER A 748 20.13 -20.70 -14.00
CA SER A 748 19.47 -20.65 -15.30
C SER A 748 19.99 -21.73 -16.25
N ALA A 749 21.31 -21.93 -16.33
CA ALA A 749 21.92 -22.97 -17.15
C ALA A 749 21.41 -24.37 -16.76
N LYS A 750 21.21 -24.61 -15.47
CA LYS A 750 20.65 -25.88 -14.98
C LYS A 750 19.18 -26.07 -15.33
N ILE A 751 18.36 -25.01 -15.27
CA ILE A 751 16.96 -25.08 -15.71
C ILE A 751 16.86 -25.31 -17.22
N ILE A 752 17.68 -24.60 -18.02
CA ILE A 752 17.74 -24.79 -19.48
C ILE A 752 18.18 -26.20 -19.85
N GLY A 753 19.06 -26.83 -19.05
CA GLY A 753 19.51 -28.20 -19.27
C GLY A 753 18.50 -29.29 -18.90
N LEU A 754 17.36 -28.95 -18.29
CA LEU A 754 16.28 -29.90 -18.03
C LEU A 754 15.53 -30.24 -19.34
N ALA A 755 14.94 -31.44 -19.42
CA ALA A 755 14.24 -31.90 -20.62
C ALA A 755 13.02 -31.02 -20.96
N GLU A 756 12.40 -30.45 -19.94
CA GLU A 756 11.25 -29.55 -20.01
C GLU A 756 11.64 -28.07 -20.17
N HIS A 757 12.94 -27.74 -20.14
CA HIS A 757 13.50 -26.37 -20.16
C HIS A 757 12.86 -25.40 -19.15
N SER A 758 12.25 -25.95 -18.09
CA SER A 758 11.49 -25.24 -17.06
C SER A 758 11.63 -26.00 -15.74
N ALA A 759 11.25 -25.39 -14.63
CA ALA A 759 11.25 -26.03 -13.32
C ALA A 759 10.07 -25.53 -12.48
N TRP A 760 9.88 -26.13 -11.31
CA TRP A 760 8.89 -25.72 -10.34
C TRP A 760 9.58 -25.17 -9.09
N ILE A 761 9.16 -23.98 -8.64
CA ILE A 761 9.47 -23.51 -7.29
C ILE A 761 8.48 -24.19 -6.36
N ILE A 762 8.95 -24.91 -5.34
CA ILE A 762 8.11 -25.50 -4.30
C ILE A 762 8.36 -24.78 -2.97
N PHE A 763 7.28 -24.38 -2.32
CA PHE A 763 7.30 -23.71 -1.01
C PHE A 763 6.05 -24.06 -0.20
N ASP A 764 6.09 -23.79 1.10
CA ASP A 764 5.03 -24.11 2.04
C ASP A 764 4.38 -22.83 2.60
N GLN A 765 3.40 -23.01 3.50
CA GLN A 765 2.65 -21.90 4.08
C GLN A 765 3.54 -20.95 4.89
N GLN A 766 4.59 -21.43 5.54
CA GLN A 766 5.54 -20.58 6.28
C GLN A 766 6.26 -19.59 5.36
N ILE A 767 6.72 -20.05 4.19
CA ILE A 767 7.39 -19.18 3.21
C ILE A 767 6.40 -18.15 2.65
N ARG A 768 5.15 -18.56 2.40
CA ARG A 768 4.08 -17.66 1.94
C ARG A 768 3.86 -16.52 2.94
N GLU A 769 3.68 -16.84 4.21
CA GLU A 769 3.44 -15.86 5.27
C GLU A 769 4.60 -14.87 5.45
N GLN A 770 5.84 -15.31 5.21
CA GLN A 770 7.04 -14.49 5.34
C GLN A 770 7.39 -13.68 4.09
N ASN A 771 6.71 -13.92 2.95
CA ASN A 771 7.01 -13.27 1.68
C ASN A 771 5.75 -12.75 1.00
N LYS A 772 5.32 -11.52 1.32
CA LYS A 772 4.12 -10.87 0.75
C LYS A 772 3.97 -10.95 -0.78
N ALA A 773 5.07 -11.07 -1.52
CA ALA A 773 5.04 -11.25 -2.97
C ALA A 773 4.26 -12.50 -3.41
N THR A 774 4.15 -13.53 -2.57
CA THR A 774 3.35 -14.73 -2.87
C THR A 774 1.88 -14.41 -3.09
N GLU A 775 1.32 -13.45 -2.36
CA GLU A 775 -0.09 -13.07 -2.52
C GLU A 775 -0.35 -12.49 -3.91
N THR A 776 0.62 -11.76 -4.47
CA THR A 776 0.55 -11.28 -5.85
C THR A 776 0.61 -12.41 -6.87
N TYR A 777 1.38 -13.46 -6.59
CA TYR A 777 1.47 -14.63 -7.48
C TYR A 777 0.17 -15.44 -7.45
N ILE A 778 -0.43 -15.58 -6.26
CA ILE A 778 -1.72 -16.25 -6.07
C ILE A 778 -2.83 -15.46 -6.77
N SER A 779 -2.91 -14.14 -6.55
CA SER A 779 -3.94 -13.30 -7.16
C SER A 779 -3.86 -13.25 -8.69
N ARG A 780 -2.68 -13.49 -9.25
CA ARG A 780 -2.45 -13.56 -10.71
C ARG A 780 -2.67 -14.96 -11.29
N GLY A 781 -3.00 -15.95 -10.46
CA GLY A 781 -3.23 -17.33 -10.89
C GLY A 781 -1.94 -18.07 -11.28
N PHE A 782 -0.77 -17.64 -10.80
CA PHE A 782 0.51 -18.29 -11.11
C PHE A 782 0.81 -19.50 -10.20
N VAL A 783 0.07 -19.62 -9.10
CA VAL A 783 0.33 -20.59 -8.03
C VAL A 783 -0.66 -21.75 -8.11
N ILE A 784 -0.11 -22.96 -8.10
CA ILE A 784 -0.88 -24.19 -7.85
C ILE A 784 -0.70 -24.54 -6.36
N SER A 785 -1.78 -24.83 -5.66
CA SER A 785 -1.76 -25.16 -4.22
C SER A 785 -2.43 -26.49 -3.92
N ALA A 786 -1.94 -27.20 -2.90
CA ALA A 786 -2.58 -28.40 -2.38
C ALA A 786 -2.26 -28.63 -0.89
N ASP A 787 -3.12 -29.36 -0.18
CA ASP A 787 -3.00 -29.55 1.28
C ASP A 787 -1.86 -30.50 1.69
N SER A 788 -1.32 -31.28 0.76
CA SER A 788 -0.21 -32.21 1.03
C SER A 788 0.76 -32.30 -0.15
N PRO A 789 2.01 -32.75 0.07
CA PRO A 789 2.97 -32.94 -1.03
C PRO A 789 2.48 -33.95 -2.08
N ALA A 790 1.74 -34.99 -1.66
CA ALA A 790 1.18 -35.97 -2.58
C ALA A 790 0.10 -35.36 -3.48
N ALA A 791 -0.81 -34.57 -2.91
CA ALA A 791 -1.83 -33.86 -3.68
C ALA A 791 -1.22 -32.78 -4.59
N LEU A 792 -0.14 -32.13 -4.15
CA LEU A 792 0.59 -31.19 -5.00
C LEU A 792 1.24 -31.92 -6.18
N ALA A 793 1.89 -33.06 -5.94
CA ALA A 793 2.49 -33.86 -7.01
C ALA A 793 1.44 -34.30 -8.05
N ASP A 794 0.25 -34.74 -7.60
CA ASP A 794 -0.85 -35.10 -8.50
C ASP A 794 -1.30 -33.91 -9.37
N ALA A 795 -1.52 -32.73 -8.76
CA ALA A 795 -1.88 -31.51 -9.47
C ALA A 795 -0.83 -31.09 -10.51
N LEU A 796 0.46 -31.34 -10.22
CA LEU A 796 1.59 -31.06 -11.10
C LEU A 796 1.88 -32.17 -12.12
N LYS A 797 1.18 -33.31 -12.06
CA LYS A 797 1.47 -34.53 -12.82
C LYS A 797 2.92 -34.99 -12.63
N MET A 798 3.33 -35.07 -11.37
CA MET A 798 4.66 -35.40 -10.88
C MET A 798 4.61 -36.67 -10.04
N ASP A 799 5.71 -37.42 -9.97
CA ASP A 799 5.79 -38.60 -9.10
C ASP A 799 5.73 -38.20 -7.62
N ALA A 800 4.66 -38.62 -6.93
CA ALA A 800 4.40 -38.24 -5.54
C ALA A 800 5.47 -38.77 -4.57
N ALA A 801 6.00 -39.98 -4.80
CA ALA A 801 7.04 -40.55 -3.95
C ALA A 801 8.36 -39.79 -4.11
N ALA A 802 8.73 -39.43 -5.34
CA ALA A 802 9.93 -38.65 -5.62
C ALA A 802 9.88 -37.24 -5.01
N LEU A 803 8.73 -36.54 -5.09
CA LEU A 803 8.58 -35.22 -4.49
C LEU A 803 8.64 -35.29 -2.96
N GLN A 804 7.96 -36.27 -2.36
CA GLN A 804 7.99 -36.50 -0.91
C GLN A 804 9.40 -36.81 -0.40
N GLU A 805 10.13 -37.69 -1.08
CA GLU A 805 11.52 -38.01 -0.73
C GLU A 805 12.41 -36.77 -0.82
N THR A 806 12.27 -35.99 -1.90
CA THR A 806 13.00 -34.74 -2.11
C THR A 806 12.75 -33.72 -0.99
N MET A 807 11.50 -33.53 -0.58
CA MET A 807 11.17 -32.62 0.53
C MET A 807 11.70 -33.14 1.86
N ALA A 808 11.60 -34.46 2.12
CA ALA A 808 12.14 -35.06 3.34
C ALA A 808 13.66 -34.96 3.42
N ASP A 809 14.37 -35.13 2.31
CA ASP A 809 15.82 -34.92 2.19
C ASP A 809 16.17 -33.46 2.51
N TYR A 810 15.48 -32.50 1.90
CA TYR A 810 15.72 -31.08 2.16
C TYR A 810 15.45 -30.70 3.61
N ASN A 811 14.36 -31.20 4.21
CA ASN A 811 14.04 -30.94 5.62
C ASN A 811 15.12 -31.46 6.56
N ARG A 812 15.73 -32.62 6.25
CA ARG A 812 16.88 -33.15 7.01
C ARG A 812 18.10 -32.26 6.92
N VAL A 813 18.36 -31.63 5.77
CA VAL A 813 19.45 -30.65 5.58
C VAL A 813 19.18 -29.43 6.46
N VAL A 814 17.97 -28.86 6.40
CA VAL A 814 17.61 -27.67 7.19
C VAL A 814 17.72 -27.93 8.69
N LEU A 815 17.25 -29.08 9.18
CA LEU A 815 17.36 -29.43 10.61
C LEU A 815 18.82 -29.59 11.07
N LYS A 816 19.71 -30.07 10.19
CA LYS A 816 21.13 -30.26 10.52
C LYS A 816 21.99 -29.02 10.30
N GLN A 817 21.50 -28.02 9.56
CA GLN A 817 22.24 -26.82 9.17
C GLN A 817 23.60 -27.15 8.53
N GLN A 818 23.61 -28.13 7.62
CA GLN A 818 24.80 -28.58 6.89
C GLN A 818 24.64 -28.35 5.39
N PRO A 819 25.74 -28.22 4.62
CA PRO A 819 25.66 -28.17 3.17
C PRO A 819 24.91 -29.39 2.62
N ASP A 820 23.96 -29.17 1.71
CA ASP A 820 23.30 -30.28 1.03
C ASP A 820 24.16 -30.89 -0.09
N VAL A 821 23.61 -31.89 -0.78
CA VAL A 821 24.26 -32.57 -1.92
C VAL A 821 24.61 -31.65 -3.09
N PHE A 822 24.01 -30.45 -3.16
CA PHE A 822 24.30 -29.42 -4.14
C PHE A 822 25.19 -28.30 -3.58
N GLY A 823 25.60 -28.39 -2.30
CA GLY A 823 26.43 -27.41 -1.61
C GLY A 823 25.68 -26.18 -1.10
N ARG A 824 24.34 -26.22 -0.95
CA ARG A 824 23.56 -25.10 -0.39
C ARG A 824 23.86 -24.93 1.10
N THR A 825 24.37 -23.77 1.48
CA THR A 825 24.69 -23.41 2.88
C THR A 825 23.87 -22.23 3.41
N THR A 826 23.21 -21.47 2.54
CA THR A 826 22.42 -20.30 2.89
C THR A 826 20.94 -20.53 2.64
N ALA A 827 20.10 -19.67 3.22
CA ALA A 827 18.64 -19.76 3.14
C ALA A 827 18.09 -21.13 3.58
N LEU A 828 18.73 -21.79 4.56
CA LEU A 828 18.24 -22.99 5.24
C LEU A 828 17.35 -22.56 6.43
N ARG A 829 16.21 -21.92 6.13
CA ARG A 829 15.39 -21.18 7.11
C ARG A 829 14.55 -22.13 7.99
N GLN A 830 13.54 -22.77 7.40
CA GLN A 830 12.64 -23.72 8.07
C GLN A 830 12.44 -24.96 7.19
N PRO A 831 12.16 -26.14 7.77
CA PRO A 831 11.69 -27.28 7.01
C PRO A 831 10.40 -26.95 6.22
N LEU A 832 10.27 -27.52 5.03
CA LEU A 832 9.05 -27.46 4.21
C LEU A 832 8.07 -28.54 4.69
N ASP A 833 7.46 -28.32 5.85
CA ASP A 833 6.57 -29.30 6.51
C ASP A 833 5.23 -28.70 6.97
N HIS A 834 4.93 -27.44 6.64
CA HIS A 834 3.69 -26.78 7.03
C HIS A 834 2.78 -26.49 5.81
N GLY A 835 1.78 -27.35 5.60
CA GLY A 835 0.79 -27.17 4.54
C GLY A 835 -0.12 -25.93 4.75
N PRO A 836 -0.78 -25.43 3.69
CA PRO A 836 -0.75 -25.94 2.32
C PRO A 836 0.60 -25.75 1.62
N TYR A 837 0.80 -26.50 0.54
CA TYR A 837 2.01 -26.48 -0.28
C TYR A 837 1.71 -25.84 -1.63
N TYR A 838 2.70 -25.14 -2.17
CA TYR A 838 2.55 -24.27 -3.32
C TYR A 838 3.62 -24.57 -4.38
N ALA A 839 3.23 -24.41 -5.64
CA ALA A 839 4.11 -24.57 -6.78
C ALA A 839 3.92 -23.44 -7.80
N ILE A 840 5.01 -22.94 -8.37
CA ILE A 840 5.00 -21.98 -9.49
C ILE A 840 5.89 -22.51 -10.60
N ARG A 841 5.36 -22.60 -11.82
CA ARG A 841 6.15 -22.99 -13.00
C ARG A 841 7.00 -21.82 -13.45
N ILE A 842 8.29 -22.07 -13.66
CA ILE A 842 9.24 -21.03 -14.08
C ILE A 842 10.17 -21.53 -15.19
N ALA A 843 10.69 -20.58 -15.96
CA ALA A 843 11.85 -20.77 -16.82
C ALA A 843 12.66 -19.45 -16.87
N PRO A 844 13.90 -19.48 -17.39
CA PRO A 844 14.70 -18.26 -17.46
C PRO A 844 14.17 -17.22 -18.46
N GLY A 845 14.45 -15.94 -18.21
CA GLY A 845 14.09 -14.83 -19.11
C GLY A 845 15.11 -13.69 -19.06
N VAL A 846 15.22 -12.90 -20.13
CA VAL A 846 16.11 -11.72 -20.21
C VAL A 846 15.73 -10.71 -19.13
N HIS A 847 16.74 -10.16 -18.45
CA HIS A 847 16.51 -9.39 -17.24
C HIS A 847 17.35 -8.13 -17.08
N HIS A 848 18.64 -8.16 -17.35
CA HIS A 848 19.50 -7.01 -17.11
C HIS A 848 20.70 -7.02 -18.05
N THR A 849 21.16 -5.85 -18.48
CA THR A 849 22.36 -5.69 -19.31
C THR A 849 23.46 -5.07 -18.47
N MET A 850 24.49 -5.85 -18.13
CA MET A 850 25.60 -5.37 -17.29
C MET A 850 26.56 -4.47 -18.06
N GLY A 851 26.58 -4.59 -19.39
CA GLY A 851 27.30 -3.70 -20.29
C GLY A 851 26.59 -2.40 -20.57
N GLY A 852 27.38 -1.40 -20.92
CA GLY A 852 26.91 -0.04 -21.15
C GLY A 852 28.05 0.92 -21.39
N VAL A 853 27.78 2.21 -21.22
CA VAL A 853 28.81 3.26 -21.36
C VAL A 853 29.83 3.23 -20.22
N THR A 854 31.06 3.62 -20.50
CA THR A 854 32.10 3.72 -19.48
C THR A 854 32.03 5.03 -18.70
N ILE A 855 32.18 4.97 -17.38
CA ILE A 855 32.27 6.15 -16.50
C ILE A 855 33.50 6.08 -15.59
N ASN A 856 33.88 7.20 -14.98
CA ASN A 856 34.78 7.22 -13.82
C ASN A 856 34.01 7.25 -12.48
N THR A 857 34.72 7.34 -11.35
CA THR A 857 34.12 7.36 -10.00
C THR A 857 33.33 8.65 -9.69
N ARG A 858 33.33 9.64 -10.58
CA ARG A 858 32.47 10.84 -10.53
C ARG A 858 31.27 10.74 -11.49
N ALA A 859 31.01 9.54 -12.02
CA ALA A 859 29.96 9.30 -13.01
C ALA A 859 30.09 10.11 -14.30
N GLU A 860 31.27 10.67 -14.59
CA GLU A 860 31.55 11.34 -15.87
C GLU A 860 31.69 10.28 -16.96
N VAL A 861 30.98 10.46 -18.07
CA VAL A 861 31.07 9.56 -19.23
C VAL A 861 32.45 9.69 -19.86
N LEU A 862 33.08 8.56 -20.13
CA LEU A 862 34.40 8.48 -20.76
C LEU A 862 34.27 8.15 -22.25
N ASP A 863 35.09 8.80 -23.07
CA ASP A 863 35.25 8.48 -24.48
C ASP A 863 36.07 7.19 -24.70
N GLN A 864 36.28 6.85 -25.98
CA GLN A 864 37.07 5.67 -26.36
C GLN A 864 38.55 5.75 -25.93
N GLN A 865 39.07 6.95 -25.63
CA GLN A 865 40.41 7.21 -25.12
C GLN A 865 40.44 7.36 -23.58
N GLN A 866 39.34 7.01 -22.92
CA GLN A 866 39.16 7.10 -21.46
C GLN A 866 39.26 8.53 -20.92
N GLN A 867 38.94 9.55 -21.73
CA GLN A 867 38.86 10.94 -21.31
C GLN A 867 37.41 11.34 -21.01
N PRO A 868 37.15 12.14 -19.95
CA PRO A 868 35.80 12.60 -19.63
C PRO A 868 35.19 13.52 -20.71
N LEU A 869 33.95 13.23 -21.10
CA LEU A 869 33.13 14.11 -21.93
C LEU A 869 32.57 15.26 -21.07
N ALA A 870 32.94 16.51 -21.41
CA ALA A 870 32.68 17.66 -20.55
C ALA A 870 31.18 17.96 -20.38
N GLY A 871 30.68 17.79 -19.15
CA GLY A 871 29.29 18.03 -18.79
C GLY A 871 28.34 16.86 -19.09
N VAL A 872 28.87 15.67 -19.41
CA VAL A 872 28.08 14.47 -19.71
C VAL A 872 28.32 13.42 -18.62
N PHE A 873 27.25 13.01 -17.96
CA PHE A 873 27.26 12.04 -16.86
C PHE A 873 26.31 10.88 -17.13
N ALA A 874 26.51 9.74 -16.50
CA ALA A 874 25.62 8.59 -16.62
C ALA A 874 25.51 7.78 -15.33
N ALA A 875 24.34 7.21 -15.06
CA ALA A 875 24.08 6.43 -13.85
C ALA A 875 23.06 5.31 -14.05
N GLY A 876 23.22 4.22 -13.30
CA GLY A 876 22.37 3.04 -13.36
C GLY A 876 22.69 2.11 -14.54
N GLU A 877 21.73 1.28 -14.96
CA GLU A 877 21.93 0.19 -15.94
C GLU A 877 22.39 0.64 -17.34
N VAL A 878 22.41 1.93 -17.64
CA VAL A 878 23.03 2.44 -18.88
C VAL A 878 24.57 2.33 -18.85
N VAL A 879 25.15 2.17 -17.66
CA VAL A 879 26.60 2.15 -17.40
C VAL A 879 27.13 0.72 -17.36
N GLY A 880 28.27 0.50 -18.01
CA GLY A 880 29.00 -0.77 -18.01
C GLY A 880 30.13 -0.85 -16.99
N GLY A 881 30.62 -2.06 -16.73
CA GLY A 881 31.84 -2.31 -15.95
C GLY A 881 31.66 -2.44 -14.44
N ILE A 882 30.55 -1.99 -13.85
CA ILE A 882 30.32 -2.13 -12.40
C ILE A 882 30.08 -3.59 -12.02
N HIS A 883 29.25 -4.29 -12.80
CA HIS A 883 28.74 -5.63 -12.47
C HIS A 883 29.52 -6.78 -13.12
N GLY A 884 30.41 -6.49 -14.07
CA GLY A 884 31.21 -7.50 -14.77
C GLY A 884 30.34 -8.54 -15.49
N GLY A 885 30.78 -9.80 -15.50
CA GLY A 885 30.13 -10.87 -16.26
C GLY A 885 28.78 -11.34 -15.70
N ASN A 886 28.47 -11.03 -14.43
CA ASN A 886 27.19 -11.40 -13.83
C ASN A 886 26.88 -10.54 -12.60
N ARG A 887 25.70 -9.90 -12.60
CA ARG A 887 25.25 -9.06 -11.50
C ARG A 887 24.66 -9.86 -10.34
N ILE A 888 25.07 -9.58 -9.11
CA ILE A 888 24.43 -10.14 -7.91
C ILE A 888 23.03 -9.51 -7.68
N GLY A 889 22.07 -10.32 -7.23
CA GLY A 889 20.73 -9.84 -6.87
C GLY A 889 20.81 -8.70 -5.84
N GLY A 890 20.05 -7.62 -6.01
CA GLY A 890 20.10 -6.45 -5.14
C GLY A 890 21.16 -5.39 -5.48
N ASN A 891 22.24 -5.72 -6.20
CA ASN A 891 23.28 -4.75 -6.57
C ASN A 891 22.78 -3.67 -7.54
N ALA A 892 21.78 -3.95 -8.38
CA ALA A 892 21.20 -2.94 -9.29
C ALA A 892 20.49 -1.82 -8.52
N VAL A 893 19.77 -2.15 -7.44
CA VAL A 893 19.07 -1.13 -6.62
C VAL A 893 20.09 -0.29 -5.87
N ALA A 894 21.19 -0.89 -5.40
CA ALA A 894 22.29 -0.14 -4.81
C ALA A 894 22.94 0.80 -5.84
N ASP A 895 23.24 0.30 -7.04
CA ASP A 895 23.90 1.03 -8.12
C ASP A 895 23.12 2.29 -8.51
N ILE A 896 21.83 2.16 -8.80
CA ILE A 896 21.01 3.30 -9.21
C ILE A 896 20.97 4.40 -8.16
N VAL A 897 20.97 4.06 -6.86
CA VAL A 897 20.96 5.08 -5.79
C VAL A 897 22.36 5.66 -5.61
N ILE A 898 23.40 4.84 -5.57
CA ILE A 898 24.79 5.27 -5.39
C ILE A 898 25.22 6.18 -6.54
N PHE A 899 25.19 5.66 -7.77
CA PHE A 899 25.69 6.42 -8.92
C PHE A 899 24.70 7.49 -9.39
N GLY A 900 23.41 7.37 -9.06
CA GLY A 900 22.46 8.47 -9.17
C GLY A 900 22.89 9.67 -8.32
N ARG A 901 23.21 9.47 -7.04
CA ARG A 901 23.74 10.53 -6.17
C ARG A 901 25.04 11.10 -6.69
N VAL A 902 26.01 10.24 -7.02
CA VAL A 902 27.32 10.68 -7.53
C VAL A 902 27.17 11.52 -8.80
N ALA A 903 26.31 11.11 -9.74
CA ALA A 903 26.06 11.87 -10.96
C ALA A 903 25.38 13.21 -10.69
N GLY A 904 24.38 13.25 -9.80
CA GLY A 904 23.69 14.49 -9.42
C GLY A 904 24.64 15.52 -8.80
N ASP A 905 25.47 15.08 -7.85
CA ASP A 905 26.46 15.95 -7.20
C ASP A 905 27.53 16.44 -8.19
N SER A 906 28.07 15.53 -9.01
CA SER A 906 29.13 15.85 -9.97
C SER A 906 28.65 16.77 -11.10
N ALA A 907 27.41 16.60 -11.57
CA ALA A 907 26.80 17.47 -12.57
C ALA A 907 26.56 18.89 -12.01
N ALA A 908 25.99 18.99 -10.80
CA ALA A 908 25.79 20.28 -10.16
C ALA A 908 27.12 20.99 -9.86
N ASP A 909 28.14 20.26 -9.39
CA ASP A 909 29.49 20.82 -9.21
C ASP A 909 30.10 21.32 -10.52
N TYR A 910 29.98 20.55 -11.61
CA TYR A 910 30.43 20.96 -12.93
C TYR A 910 29.79 22.28 -13.37
N VAL A 911 28.48 22.43 -13.19
CA VAL A 911 27.75 23.67 -13.49
C VAL A 911 28.28 24.84 -12.67
N ARG A 912 28.49 24.65 -11.36
CA ARG A 912 29.02 25.70 -10.47
C ARG A 912 30.44 26.12 -10.86
N ARG A 913 31.31 25.16 -11.21
CA ARG A 913 32.68 25.45 -11.68
C ARG A 913 32.67 26.19 -13.01
N ARG A 914 31.87 25.74 -13.97
CA ARG A 914 31.69 26.40 -15.26
C ARG A 914 31.19 27.84 -15.11
N ALA A 915 30.20 28.08 -14.24
CA ALA A 915 29.69 29.42 -13.98
C ALA A 915 30.72 30.37 -13.33
N ARG A 916 31.76 29.83 -12.66
CA ARG A 916 32.90 30.62 -12.15
C ARG A 916 33.95 30.91 -13.22
N GLU A 917 34.11 30.04 -14.21
CA GLU A 917 35.01 30.26 -15.35
C GLU A 917 34.44 31.27 -16.36
N GLU A 918 33.11 31.36 -16.46
CA GLU A 918 32.37 32.29 -17.34
C GLU A 918 32.27 33.72 -16.76
N LYS A 919 32.56 33.90 -15.46
CA LYS A 919 32.60 35.19 -14.75
C LYS A 919 34.03 35.68 -14.64
#